data_AF-A0A4R4DFU3-F1
#
_entry.id   AF-A0A4R4DFU3-F1
#
_cell.length_a   1.000
_cell.length_b   1.000
_cell.length_c   1.000
_cell.angle_alpha   90.00
_cell.angle_beta   90.00
_cell.angle_gamma   90.00
#
_symmetry.space_group_name_H-M   'P 1'
#
loop_
_entity.id
_entity.type
_entity.pdbx_description
1 polymer ?
#
loop_
_entity_poly.entity_id
_entity_poly.type
_entity_poly.pdbx_seq_one_letter_code
_entity_poly.pdbx_strand_id
1 'polypeptide(L)'
;MTATTIVIFRMAGSESARNARDLAATVAASGATPLVVPFFWEFGDDPDSPGLPATPLFGAGIASAPRLSGHACHRHFGADLDLIDLSAQRLADQPLGLEHIDTESVWSQHLRGTALVADHFLQRVRPRAVLIPHGAEILSRLLREVAERRGLRSLFWESPFLPGFHYVEPFAPHFFAGASRLDLAWQDRQPLAPAERQAAAAFLAAWRADRVSKYAQASDPAELDAFETWCRSSPDPVLFLVGQVPSDANVLTHLGPFQDFRALRRALLAAVPAGWRVVVKHHPRDPASPDGQAPTDRVFHASSLGVHDLFARVRAVATLSSNVGLEAALAGLPVLVLGRPVYAGKGLTIDLDGVPDLTTHLARPALAPPPAERVLEFLHHLIGGGLIRQGDGALLARRIEEAPLGLPRERLSWYGPPVRSLAAAARALDDALRADIGLDAALARLPPDQRNLLAARIGEEALLTGGGAARALPPDAAGGAPRLDVAAAVRDALGGRLVEADIALDHCRDPVRALRAMRDRAGPEAGLVLQLPNAPLDPGDAVQRFRPGDIAALAEAGGWRPRIDLFGLEAGRLLASPDGRPHFVAVLRPGQAEPLSPAQRARIIGRPLRYRPWHLPAALFSVAPGGSMAQGACAIPLGATAGHVVFGPYAALPAGLWDAEFAAWLEEVTPRPAMPAPEFALDIYGAGDGEKAWQRVGLDSGAPFPVLRFEAGAQHRYEFRIFAESGAAGRTLRFGGVTLREAQDG
;
A
#
# COMPACT_ATOMS: atom_id res chain seq x y z
N MET A 1 16.22 24.95 -32.17
CA MET A 1 15.22 23.90 -31.88
C MET A 1 15.47 23.44 -30.46
N THR A 2 14.52 23.61 -29.53
CA THR A 2 14.66 23.07 -28.17
C THR A 2 14.73 21.56 -28.26
N ALA A 3 15.80 20.96 -27.73
CA ALA A 3 15.95 19.51 -27.73
C ALA A 3 14.73 18.86 -27.04
N THR A 4 14.19 17.82 -27.66
CA THR A 4 12.99 17.15 -27.17
C THR A 4 13.36 16.25 -26.00
N THR A 5 12.83 16.51 -24.80
CA THR A 5 13.12 15.69 -23.62
C THR A 5 12.27 14.42 -23.61
N ILE A 6 12.90 13.27 -23.34
CA ILE A 6 12.24 12.01 -22.99
C ILE A 6 12.61 11.67 -21.55
N VAL A 7 11.60 11.48 -20.70
CA VAL A 7 11.81 11.08 -19.31
C VAL A 7 11.87 9.56 -19.24
N ILE A 8 12.86 9.03 -18.53
CA ILE A 8 13.03 7.60 -18.26
C ILE A 8 12.91 7.42 -16.75
N PHE A 9 11.74 6.98 -16.30
CA PHE A 9 11.61 6.57 -14.92
C PHE A 9 12.36 5.25 -14.69
N ARG A 10 12.92 5.07 -13.49
CA ARG A 10 13.54 3.81 -13.08
C ARG A 10 13.14 3.40 -11.66
N MET A 11 13.13 2.10 -11.42
CA MET A 11 13.09 1.53 -10.07
C MET A 11 14.46 1.63 -9.40
N ALA A 12 14.49 1.44 -8.08
CA ALA A 12 15.73 1.29 -7.33
C ALA A 12 16.51 0.03 -7.75
N GLY A 13 17.78 -0.05 -7.36
CA GLY A 13 18.65 -1.19 -7.60
C GLY A 13 19.53 -1.13 -8.86
N SER A 14 20.67 -1.81 -8.79
CA SER A 14 21.75 -1.69 -9.76
C SER A 14 21.41 -2.19 -11.17
N GLU A 15 20.54 -3.20 -11.30
CA GLU A 15 20.09 -3.71 -12.60
C GLU A 15 19.23 -2.69 -13.33
N SER A 16 18.22 -2.14 -12.64
CA SER A 16 17.37 -1.07 -13.15
C SER A 16 18.20 0.16 -13.56
N ALA A 17 19.18 0.54 -12.73
CA ALA A 17 20.09 1.65 -13.03
C ALA A 17 20.93 1.40 -14.31
N ARG A 18 21.51 0.20 -14.48
CA ARG A 18 22.26 -0.15 -15.70
C ARG A 18 21.37 -0.14 -16.94
N ASN A 19 20.20 -0.78 -16.88
CA ASN A 19 19.29 -0.84 -18.02
C ASN A 19 18.75 0.55 -18.40
N ALA A 20 18.47 1.42 -17.42
CA ALA A 20 18.05 2.79 -17.67
C ALA A 20 19.18 3.64 -18.31
N ARG A 21 20.44 3.41 -17.95
CA ARG A 21 21.61 4.06 -18.56
C ARG A 21 21.76 3.65 -20.03
N ASP A 22 21.69 2.35 -20.32
CA ASP A 22 21.76 1.87 -21.71
C ASP A 22 20.59 2.42 -22.54
N LEU A 23 19.39 2.47 -21.96
CA LEU A 23 18.21 3.03 -22.63
C LEU A 23 18.35 4.54 -22.86
N ALA A 24 18.95 5.27 -21.92
CA ALA A 24 19.26 6.69 -22.07
C ALA A 24 20.23 6.94 -23.24
N ALA A 25 21.23 6.08 -23.44
CA ALA A 25 22.13 6.16 -24.58
C ALA A 25 21.36 5.97 -25.92
N THR A 26 20.44 5.01 -25.98
CA THR A 26 19.58 4.81 -27.15
C THR A 26 18.61 5.98 -27.39
N VAL A 27 18.09 6.59 -26.32
CA VAL A 27 17.31 7.84 -26.41
C VAL A 27 18.17 8.98 -26.97
N ALA A 28 19.40 9.15 -26.50
CA ALA A 28 20.31 10.17 -27.04
C ALA A 28 20.60 9.93 -28.54
N ALA A 29 20.77 8.67 -28.95
CA ALA A 29 20.95 8.30 -30.36
C ALA A 29 19.72 8.62 -31.24
N SER A 30 18.53 8.81 -30.65
CA SER A 30 17.34 9.26 -31.38
C SER A 30 17.29 10.77 -31.64
N GLY A 31 18.25 11.54 -31.09
CA GLY A 31 18.26 13.00 -31.16
C GLY A 31 17.46 13.70 -30.04
N ALA A 32 16.89 12.92 -29.11
CA ALA A 32 16.21 13.43 -27.92
C ALA A 32 17.17 13.57 -26.73
N THR A 33 16.81 14.39 -25.75
CA THR A 33 17.56 14.51 -24.48
C THR A 33 16.97 13.56 -23.45
N PRO A 34 17.70 12.52 -23.00
CA PRO A 34 17.22 11.64 -21.94
C PRO A 34 17.25 12.36 -20.58
N LEU A 35 16.20 12.19 -19.80
CA LEU A 35 16.16 12.57 -18.38
C LEU A 35 15.81 11.33 -17.54
N VAL A 36 16.81 10.75 -16.86
CA VAL A 36 16.60 9.56 -16.03
C VAL A 36 16.17 9.97 -14.61
N VAL A 37 15.06 9.42 -14.14
CA VAL A 37 14.40 9.79 -12.88
C VAL A 37 14.12 8.54 -12.04
N PRO A 38 14.91 8.26 -11.00
CA PRO A 38 14.56 7.22 -10.04
C PRO A 38 13.29 7.57 -9.28
N PHE A 39 12.53 6.56 -8.85
CA PHE A 39 11.42 6.78 -7.93
C PHE A 39 11.91 7.41 -6.61
N PHE A 40 12.91 6.79 -5.99
CA PHE A 40 13.55 7.18 -4.74
C PHE A 40 15.01 6.72 -4.71
N TRP A 41 15.82 7.26 -3.78
CA TRP A 41 17.17 6.80 -3.50
C TRP A 41 17.16 5.52 -2.66
N GLU A 42 18.08 4.59 -2.91
CA GLU A 42 18.32 3.41 -2.06
C GLU A 42 19.76 3.39 -1.53
N PHE A 43 20.00 2.75 -0.39
CA PHE A 43 21.36 2.49 0.11
C PHE A 43 22.13 1.64 -0.90
N GLY A 44 23.20 2.20 -1.47
CA GLY A 44 24.02 1.53 -2.50
C GLY A 44 23.71 1.93 -3.93
N ASP A 45 22.72 2.82 -4.17
CA ASP A 45 22.72 3.61 -5.40
C ASP A 45 23.96 4.51 -5.36
N ASP A 46 24.89 4.30 -6.30
CA ASP A 46 26.09 5.12 -6.44
C ASP A 46 25.70 6.51 -6.99
N PRO A 47 25.70 7.58 -6.19
CA PRO A 47 25.37 8.93 -6.67
C PRO A 47 26.41 9.45 -7.67
N ASP A 48 27.60 8.85 -7.70
CA ASP A 48 28.72 9.19 -8.58
C ASP A 48 28.81 8.26 -9.80
N SER A 49 27.82 7.39 -10.01
CA SER A 49 27.80 6.50 -11.18
C SER A 49 27.80 7.33 -12.46
N PRO A 50 28.87 7.28 -13.28
CA PRO A 50 29.12 8.30 -14.29
C PRO A 50 28.00 8.32 -15.34
N GLY A 51 27.43 9.51 -15.56
CA GLY A 51 26.65 9.84 -16.76
C GLY A 51 25.23 10.39 -16.58
N LEU A 52 24.63 10.44 -15.38
CA LEU A 52 23.25 10.93 -15.22
C LEU A 52 23.02 11.65 -13.88
N PRO A 53 22.89 12.99 -13.84
CA PRO A 53 22.42 13.70 -12.64
C PRO A 53 20.95 13.34 -12.42
N ALA A 54 20.68 12.43 -11.48
CA ALA A 54 19.33 11.95 -11.23
C ALA A 54 18.81 12.54 -9.92
N THR A 55 17.90 13.51 -9.98
CA THR A 55 17.08 13.83 -8.80
C THR A 55 15.92 12.85 -8.77
N PRO A 56 15.70 12.10 -7.67
CA PRO A 56 14.59 11.17 -7.60
C PRO A 56 13.27 11.94 -7.59
N LEU A 57 12.20 11.24 -7.93
CA LEU A 57 10.86 11.82 -7.91
C LEU A 57 10.43 12.19 -6.48
N PHE A 58 10.83 11.40 -5.50
CA PHE A 58 10.61 11.65 -4.06
C PHE A 58 11.79 11.11 -3.23
N GLY A 59 11.78 11.32 -1.91
CA GLY A 59 12.91 11.07 -0.98
C GLY A 59 13.29 9.59 -0.79
N ALA A 60 13.30 9.08 0.45
CA ALA A 60 13.81 7.74 0.79
C ALA A 60 12.80 6.59 0.61
N GLY A 61 11.70 6.82 -0.13
CA GLY A 61 10.64 5.82 -0.35
C GLY A 61 9.24 6.44 -0.37
N ILE A 62 8.20 5.62 -0.52
CA ILE A 62 6.82 6.10 -0.64
C ILE A 62 6.36 6.95 0.56
N ALA A 63 6.81 6.62 1.77
CA ALA A 63 6.49 7.39 2.98
C ALA A 63 7.03 8.84 2.95
N SER A 64 7.97 9.14 2.06
CA SER A 64 8.47 10.52 1.86
C SER A 64 7.62 11.34 0.88
N ALA A 65 6.71 10.70 0.14
CA ALA A 65 5.74 11.42 -0.65
C ALA A 65 4.77 12.14 0.31
N PRO A 66 4.24 13.33 -0.04
CA PRO A 66 3.19 13.94 0.76
C PRO A 66 2.00 12.98 0.86
N ARG A 67 1.20 13.12 1.91
CA ARG A 67 -0.08 12.43 1.99
C ARG A 67 -1.12 13.23 1.20
N LEU A 68 -2.12 12.56 0.64
CA LEU A 68 -3.24 13.19 -0.06
C LEU A 68 -4.52 12.36 0.11
N SER A 69 -5.59 12.97 0.62
CA SER A 69 -6.89 12.30 0.76
C SER A 69 -7.50 11.96 -0.60
N GLY A 70 -8.41 10.98 -0.64
CA GLY A 70 -9.18 10.67 -1.85
C GLY A 70 -9.96 11.87 -2.37
N HIS A 71 -10.57 12.65 -1.46
CA HIS A 71 -11.30 13.86 -1.83
C HIS A 71 -10.40 14.92 -2.52
N ALA A 72 -9.21 15.19 -1.98
CA ALA A 72 -8.31 16.17 -2.60
C ALA A 72 -7.73 15.65 -3.92
N CYS A 73 -7.44 14.35 -4.01
CA CYS A 73 -7.05 13.71 -5.26
C CYS A 73 -8.13 13.87 -6.34
N HIS A 74 -9.40 13.65 -6.00
CA HIS A 74 -10.53 13.89 -6.90
C HIS A 74 -10.57 15.33 -7.41
N ARG A 75 -10.42 16.32 -6.52
CA ARG A 75 -10.42 17.74 -6.92
C ARG A 75 -9.24 18.10 -7.83
N HIS A 76 -8.08 17.50 -7.61
CA HIS A 76 -6.89 17.75 -8.41
C HIS A 76 -7.00 17.14 -9.82
N PHE A 77 -7.39 15.86 -9.90
CA PHE A 77 -7.41 15.12 -11.16
C PHE A 77 -8.76 15.10 -11.87
N GLY A 78 -9.83 15.61 -11.24
CA GLY A 78 -11.21 15.57 -11.75
C GLY A 78 -11.87 14.19 -11.71
N ALA A 79 -11.17 13.17 -11.21
CA ALA A 79 -11.66 11.81 -11.04
C ALA A 79 -10.78 11.05 -10.05
N ASP A 80 -11.35 10.03 -9.42
CA ASP A 80 -10.62 9.19 -8.47
C ASP A 80 -9.55 8.35 -9.19
N LEU A 81 -8.49 8.02 -8.44
CA LEU A 81 -7.55 6.98 -8.81
C LEU A 81 -8.07 5.65 -8.26
N ASP A 82 -8.21 4.65 -9.13
CA ASP A 82 -8.61 3.31 -8.72
C ASP A 82 -7.43 2.58 -8.06
N LEU A 83 -7.16 2.92 -6.79
CA LEU A 83 -6.03 2.36 -6.06
C LEU A 83 -6.13 0.83 -5.91
N ILE A 84 -7.33 0.25 -5.94
CA ILE A 84 -7.52 -1.20 -5.84
C ILE A 84 -7.06 -1.88 -7.14
N ASP A 85 -7.43 -1.37 -8.32
CA ASP A 85 -6.95 -1.89 -9.60
C ASP A 85 -5.44 -1.63 -9.78
N LEU A 86 -4.96 -0.45 -9.41
CA LEU A 86 -3.52 -0.12 -9.42
C LEU A 86 -2.71 -1.03 -8.48
N SER A 87 -3.33 -1.53 -7.41
CA SER A 87 -2.72 -2.46 -6.45
C SER A 87 -2.85 -3.93 -6.82
N ALA A 88 -3.33 -4.29 -8.02
CA ALA A 88 -3.59 -5.69 -8.39
C ALA A 88 -2.40 -6.64 -8.14
N GLN A 89 -1.17 -6.20 -8.47
CA GLN A 89 0.06 -6.95 -8.18
C GLN A 89 0.25 -7.15 -6.66
N ARG A 90 -0.02 -6.12 -5.85
CA ARG A 90 0.10 -6.19 -4.39
C ARG A 90 -0.94 -7.12 -3.78
N LEU A 91 -2.16 -7.13 -4.32
CA LEU A 91 -3.22 -8.05 -3.90
C LEU A 91 -2.89 -9.53 -4.20
N ALA A 92 -2.11 -9.77 -5.26
CA ALA A 92 -1.64 -11.09 -5.64
C ALA A 92 -0.46 -11.58 -4.78
N ASP A 93 0.25 -10.67 -4.12
CA ASP A 93 1.45 -10.96 -3.33
C ASP A 93 1.14 -11.20 -1.83
N GLN A 94 2.13 -11.69 -1.07
CA GLN A 94 2.03 -11.94 0.37
C GLN A 94 3.29 -11.51 1.14
N PRO A 95 3.16 -11.05 2.40
CA PRO A 95 1.92 -10.86 3.17
C PRO A 95 1.13 -9.61 2.74
N LEU A 96 -0.17 -9.62 2.99
CA LEU A 96 -1.08 -8.49 2.73
C LEU A 96 -1.61 -7.94 4.06
N GLY A 97 -1.55 -6.63 4.24
CA GLY A 97 -2.11 -5.91 5.40
C GLY A 97 -3.35 -5.08 5.05
N LEU A 98 -4.11 -4.66 6.07
CA LEU A 98 -5.30 -3.80 5.90
C LEU A 98 -4.97 -2.49 5.19
N GLU A 99 -3.79 -1.92 5.43
CA GLU A 99 -3.30 -0.70 4.82
C GLU A 99 -3.19 -0.78 3.29
N HIS A 100 -3.11 -1.98 2.71
CA HIS A 100 -3.04 -2.19 1.27
C HIS A 100 -4.41 -2.26 0.58
N ILE A 101 -5.49 -2.44 1.34
CA ILE A 101 -6.86 -2.52 0.82
C ILE A 101 -7.72 -1.33 1.24
N ASP A 102 -7.41 -0.70 2.38
CA ASP A 102 -8.04 0.53 2.83
C ASP A 102 -7.57 1.70 1.97
N THR A 103 -8.46 2.23 1.13
CA THR A 103 -8.11 3.33 0.22
C THR A 103 -7.87 4.67 0.93
N GLU A 104 -8.13 4.79 2.24
CA GLU A 104 -7.71 5.96 3.04
C GLU A 104 -6.65 5.64 4.09
N SER A 105 -6.00 4.47 3.98
CA SER A 105 -4.81 4.20 4.77
C SER A 105 -3.72 5.25 4.53
N VAL A 106 -2.79 5.38 5.47
CA VAL A 106 -1.60 6.24 5.31
C VAL A 106 -0.86 5.89 4.02
N TRP A 107 -0.72 4.60 3.72
CA TRP A 107 -0.09 4.11 2.49
C TRP A 107 -0.83 4.57 1.22
N SER A 108 -2.16 4.42 1.19
CA SER A 108 -3.01 4.87 0.10
C SER A 108 -2.95 6.39 -0.11
N GLN A 109 -2.82 7.16 0.97
CA GLN A 109 -2.64 8.61 0.90
C GLN A 109 -1.28 9.00 0.32
N HIS A 110 -0.20 8.29 0.68
CA HIS A 110 1.11 8.51 0.06
C HIS A 110 1.14 8.12 -1.43
N LEU A 111 0.37 7.11 -1.85
CA LEU A 111 0.21 6.80 -3.29
C LEU A 111 -0.41 7.98 -4.04
N ARG A 112 -1.50 8.55 -3.52
CA ARG A 112 -2.12 9.72 -4.16
C ARG A 112 -1.20 10.93 -4.15
N GLY A 113 -0.45 11.15 -3.08
CA GLY A 113 0.56 12.21 -3.05
C GLY A 113 1.73 11.96 -4.01
N THR A 114 2.11 10.71 -4.24
CA THR A 114 3.06 10.34 -5.30
C THR A 114 2.51 10.73 -6.68
N ALA A 115 1.21 10.50 -6.92
CA ALA A 115 0.54 10.92 -8.14
C ALA A 115 0.62 12.44 -8.34
N LEU A 116 0.38 13.20 -7.28
CA LEU A 116 0.46 14.66 -7.27
C LEU A 116 1.88 15.16 -7.58
N VAL A 117 2.90 14.56 -6.95
CA VAL A 117 4.30 14.90 -7.22
C VAL A 117 4.68 14.59 -8.67
N ALA A 118 4.27 13.43 -9.17
CA ALA A 118 4.47 13.05 -10.57
C ALA A 118 3.81 14.03 -11.54
N ASP A 119 2.58 14.45 -11.25
CA ASP A 119 1.83 15.39 -12.09
C ASP A 119 2.53 16.75 -12.18
N HIS A 120 2.92 17.32 -11.03
CA HIS A 120 3.68 18.57 -10.98
C HIS A 120 5.04 18.45 -11.69
N PHE A 121 5.73 17.32 -11.51
CA PHE A 121 7.00 17.05 -12.17
C PHE A 121 6.83 17.06 -13.70
N LEU A 122 5.85 16.32 -14.23
CA LEU A 122 5.57 16.25 -15.66
C LEU A 122 5.08 17.58 -16.23
N GLN A 123 4.33 18.36 -15.46
CA GLN A 123 3.92 19.72 -15.83
C GLN A 123 5.11 20.67 -16.01
N ARG A 124 6.13 20.53 -15.15
CA ARG A 124 7.35 21.35 -15.18
C ARG A 124 8.29 20.93 -16.31
N VAL A 125 8.53 19.63 -16.46
CA VAL A 125 9.48 19.09 -17.45
C VAL A 125 8.91 19.13 -18.87
N ARG A 126 7.59 18.91 -19.02
CA ARG A 126 6.89 18.85 -20.32
C ARG A 126 7.57 17.92 -21.33
N PRO A 127 7.80 16.63 -20.98
CA PRO A 127 8.47 15.69 -21.88
C PRO A 127 7.60 15.37 -23.10
N ARG A 128 8.22 14.92 -24.19
CA ARG A 128 7.48 14.38 -25.36
C ARG A 128 6.90 13.01 -25.07
N ALA A 129 7.63 12.20 -24.31
CA ALA A 129 7.22 10.87 -23.91
C ALA A 129 7.87 10.48 -22.58
N VAL A 130 7.27 9.50 -21.91
CA VAL A 130 7.80 8.90 -20.69
C VAL A 130 8.02 7.40 -20.87
N LEU A 131 9.17 6.90 -20.44
CA LEU A 131 9.48 5.48 -20.37
C LEU A 131 9.35 5.03 -18.91
N ILE A 132 8.51 4.03 -18.65
CA ILE A 132 8.08 3.59 -17.33
C ILE A 132 8.59 2.17 -17.09
N PRO A 133 9.29 1.88 -15.98
CA PRO A 133 9.84 0.55 -15.76
C PRO A 133 8.74 -0.45 -15.41
N HIS A 134 8.97 -1.74 -15.68
CA HIS A 134 8.20 -2.89 -15.22
C HIS A 134 6.73 -2.90 -15.66
N GLY A 135 5.87 -2.09 -15.04
CA GLY A 135 4.49 -1.89 -15.46
C GLY A 135 3.46 -2.82 -14.83
N ALA A 136 3.80 -3.73 -13.92
CA ALA A 136 2.83 -4.35 -13.00
C ALA A 136 2.83 -3.71 -11.60
N GLU A 137 3.96 -3.14 -11.21
CA GLU A 137 4.17 -2.56 -9.89
C GLU A 137 3.39 -1.23 -9.78
N ILE A 138 2.90 -0.93 -8.57
CA ILE A 138 1.90 0.12 -8.34
C ILE A 138 2.41 1.53 -8.71
N LEU A 139 3.63 1.90 -8.35
CA LEU A 139 4.21 3.20 -8.71
C LEU A 139 4.35 3.34 -10.22
N SER A 140 4.79 2.29 -10.89
CA SER A 140 4.90 2.24 -12.35
C SER A 140 3.53 2.45 -13.02
N ARG A 141 2.50 1.77 -12.51
CA ARG A 141 1.11 1.93 -13.00
C ARG A 141 0.53 3.31 -12.70
N LEU A 142 0.84 3.87 -11.54
CA LEU A 142 0.41 5.20 -11.14
C LEU A 142 1.04 6.28 -12.04
N LEU A 143 2.33 6.17 -12.33
CA LEU A 143 3.02 7.09 -13.24
C LEU A 143 2.45 7.00 -14.66
N ARG A 144 2.06 5.80 -15.11
CA ARG A 144 1.37 5.61 -16.39
C ARG A 144 0.05 6.37 -16.41
N GLU A 145 -0.78 6.16 -15.38
CA GLU A 145 -2.07 6.83 -15.22
C GLU A 145 -1.93 8.36 -15.26
N VAL A 146 -0.98 8.92 -14.50
CA VAL A 146 -0.72 10.36 -14.47
C VAL A 146 -0.24 10.88 -15.83
N ALA A 147 0.70 10.18 -16.49
CA ALA A 147 1.21 10.60 -17.79
C ALA A 147 0.10 10.62 -18.86
N GLU A 148 -0.77 9.61 -18.90
CA GLU A 148 -1.87 9.51 -19.85
C GLU A 148 -2.97 10.56 -19.60
N ARG A 149 -3.30 10.86 -18.33
CA ARG A 149 -4.19 11.97 -17.99
C ARG A 149 -3.68 13.32 -18.49
N ARG A 150 -2.35 13.47 -18.63
CA ARG A 150 -1.71 14.64 -19.24
C ARG A 150 -1.60 14.56 -20.77
N GLY A 151 -2.11 13.51 -21.40
CA GLY A 151 -2.01 13.28 -22.84
C GLY A 151 -0.59 12.97 -23.31
N LEU A 152 0.28 12.44 -22.43
CA LEU A 152 1.64 12.07 -22.79
C LEU A 152 1.69 10.65 -23.33
N ARG A 153 2.49 10.45 -24.38
CA ARG A 153 2.88 9.10 -24.80
C ARG A 153 3.72 8.46 -23.72
N SER A 154 3.34 7.26 -23.36
CA SER A 154 4.02 6.49 -22.35
C SER A 154 4.32 5.10 -22.89
N LEU A 155 5.44 4.52 -22.48
CA LEU A 155 5.83 3.16 -22.88
C LEU A 155 6.43 2.48 -21.66
N PHE A 156 6.19 1.18 -21.54
CA PHE A 156 6.86 0.38 -20.52
C PHE A 156 8.24 -0.06 -21.00
N TRP A 157 9.18 -0.21 -20.08
CA TRP A 157 10.45 -0.87 -20.36
C TRP A 157 10.77 -1.92 -19.29
N GLU A 158 11.44 -2.99 -19.71
CA GLU A 158 11.80 -4.13 -18.86
C GLU A 158 13.20 -4.64 -19.23
N SER A 159 13.79 -5.48 -18.38
CA SER A 159 14.98 -6.25 -18.73
C SER A 159 14.71 -7.11 -19.99
N PRO A 160 15.58 -7.06 -21.00
CA PRO A 160 15.34 -7.74 -22.27
C PRO A 160 15.38 -9.27 -22.12
N PHE A 161 14.81 -9.98 -23.10
CA PHE A 161 14.91 -11.44 -23.21
C PHE A 161 16.33 -11.91 -23.59
N LEU A 162 17.06 -11.05 -24.31
CA LEU A 162 18.36 -11.33 -24.91
C LEU A 162 19.33 -10.16 -24.58
N PRO A 163 20.61 -10.42 -24.28
CA PRO A 163 21.60 -9.36 -24.08
C PRO A 163 21.77 -8.46 -25.31
N GLY A 164 22.11 -7.18 -25.09
CA GLY A 164 22.33 -6.20 -26.17
C GLY A 164 21.06 -5.56 -26.76
N PHE A 165 19.91 -5.77 -26.13
CA PHE A 165 18.62 -5.21 -26.53
C PHE A 165 17.94 -4.45 -25.38
N HIS A 166 16.91 -3.70 -25.72
CA HIS A 166 15.90 -3.15 -24.82
C HIS A 166 14.55 -3.82 -25.11
N TYR A 167 13.77 -4.08 -24.07
CA TYR A 167 12.34 -4.30 -24.20
C TYR A 167 11.61 -2.98 -23.93
N VAL A 168 10.96 -2.41 -24.95
CA VAL A 168 10.19 -1.16 -24.84
C VAL A 168 8.84 -1.34 -25.52
N GLU A 169 7.77 -1.21 -24.74
CA GLU A 169 6.44 -1.71 -25.08
C GLU A 169 5.37 -0.63 -24.88
N PRO A 170 4.72 -0.16 -25.97
CA PRO A 170 3.70 0.88 -25.88
C PRO A 170 2.35 0.40 -25.30
N PHE A 171 2.04 -0.90 -25.35
CA PHE A 171 0.74 -1.44 -24.97
C PHE A 171 0.72 -2.04 -23.56
N ALA A 172 1.33 -3.21 -23.40
CA ALA A 172 1.37 -3.92 -22.12
C ALA A 172 2.64 -4.77 -22.02
N PRO A 173 3.35 -4.75 -20.86
CA PRO A 173 4.51 -5.59 -20.63
C PRO A 173 4.28 -7.08 -20.96
N HIS A 174 5.34 -7.79 -21.29
CA HIS A 174 5.30 -9.16 -21.81
C HIS A 174 4.66 -10.21 -20.89
N PHE A 175 4.56 -9.93 -19.58
CA PHE A 175 3.85 -10.80 -18.64
C PHE A 175 2.32 -10.66 -18.72
N PHE A 176 1.78 -9.61 -19.35
CA PHE A 176 0.35 -9.49 -19.63
C PHE A 176 0.00 -10.14 -20.96
N ALA A 177 -0.27 -11.44 -20.90
CA ALA A 177 -0.54 -12.28 -22.05
C ALA A 177 -1.59 -11.68 -23.00
N GLY A 178 -1.28 -11.69 -24.31
CA GLY A 178 -2.21 -11.30 -25.37
C GLY A 178 -2.30 -9.79 -25.59
N ALA A 179 -1.55 -8.97 -24.86
CA ALA A 179 -1.63 -7.52 -24.93
C ALA A 179 -0.32 -6.84 -25.35
N SER A 180 0.81 -7.57 -25.39
CA SER A 180 2.07 -7.02 -25.89
C SER A 180 2.03 -6.83 -27.40
N ARG A 181 2.90 -5.96 -27.94
CA ARG A 181 3.07 -5.79 -29.39
C ARG A 181 3.45 -7.12 -30.05
N LEU A 182 4.28 -7.93 -29.41
CA LEU A 182 4.67 -9.25 -29.92
C LEU A 182 3.48 -10.20 -30.01
N ASP A 183 2.57 -10.18 -29.03
CA ASP A 183 1.35 -10.99 -29.08
C ASP A 183 0.41 -10.58 -30.20
N LEU A 184 0.18 -9.26 -30.34
CA LEU A 184 -0.69 -8.71 -31.36
C LEU A 184 -0.14 -8.99 -32.77
N ALA A 185 1.16 -8.76 -32.99
CA ALA A 185 1.80 -9.00 -34.28
C ALA A 185 1.89 -10.48 -34.65
N TRP A 186 1.88 -11.38 -33.66
CA TRP A 186 1.98 -12.82 -33.92
C TRP A 186 0.74 -13.41 -34.61
N GLN A 187 -0.43 -12.82 -34.36
CA GLN A 187 -1.71 -13.28 -34.92
C GLN A 187 -1.72 -13.13 -36.45
N ASP A 188 -1.16 -12.04 -36.95
CA ASP A 188 -1.14 -11.69 -38.38
C ASP A 188 0.21 -11.96 -39.07
N ARG A 189 1.07 -12.77 -38.45
CA ARG A 189 2.43 -13.01 -38.93
C ARG A 189 2.44 -13.66 -40.32
N GLN A 190 3.44 -13.29 -41.11
CA GLN A 190 3.69 -13.87 -42.43
C GLN A 190 4.83 -14.89 -42.36
N PRO A 191 4.87 -15.89 -43.27
CA PRO A 191 6.02 -16.75 -43.42
C PRO A 191 7.30 -15.95 -43.68
N LEU A 192 8.42 -16.42 -43.14
CA LEU A 192 9.71 -15.73 -43.31
C LEU A 192 10.16 -15.71 -44.77
N ALA A 193 10.62 -14.56 -45.24
CA ALA A 193 11.38 -14.47 -46.47
C ALA A 193 12.73 -15.22 -46.31
N PRO A 194 13.35 -15.70 -47.41
CA PRO A 194 14.62 -16.44 -47.34
C PRO A 194 15.73 -15.71 -46.56
N ALA A 195 15.85 -14.39 -46.72
CA ALA A 195 16.84 -13.57 -46.01
C ALA A 195 16.55 -13.45 -44.51
N GLU A 196 15.29 -13.31 -44.12
CA GLU A 196 14.85 -13.23 -42.72
C GLU A 196 15.11 -14.55 -42.00
N ARG A 197 14.79 -15.66 -42.67
CA ARG A 197 15.09 -17.02 -42.19
C ARG A 197 16.58 -17.25 -42.02
N GLN A 198 17.40 -16.82 -42.98
CA GLN A 198 18.85 -16.93 -42.89
C GLN A 198 19.41 -16.12 -41.71
N ALA A 199 18.93 -14.90 -41.50
CA ALA A 199 19.35 -14.05 -40.39
C ALA A 199 18.96 -14.64 -39.03
N ALA A 200 17.72 -15.13 -38.89
CA ALA A 200 17.25 -15.78 -37.67
C ALA A 200 18.03 -17.07 -37.36
N ALA A 201 18.34 -17.86 -38.39
CA ALA A 201 19.13 -19.09 -38.24
C ALA A 201 20.58 -18.79 -37.83
N ALA A 202 21.20 -17.76 -38.42
CA ALA A 202 22.53 -17.32 -38.05
C ALA A 202 22.58 -16.82 -36.60
N PHE A 203 21.57 -16.04 -36.18
CA PHE A 203 21.45 -15.59 -34.79
C PHE A 203 21.30 -16.77 -33.83
N LEU A 204 20.41 -17.72 -34.12
CA LEU A 204 20.19 -18.90 -33.28
C LEU A 204 21.46 -19.75 -33.15
N ALA A 205 22.19 -19.94 -34.25
CA ALA A 205 23.44 -20.69 -34.25
C ALA A 205 24.51 -20.01 -33.38
N ALA A 206 24.67 -18.69 -33.50
CA ALA A 206 25.60 -17.92 -32.67
C ALA A 206 25.20 -17.98 -31.19
N TRP A 207 23.93 -17.74 -30.86
CA TRP A 207 23.43 -17.81 -29.48
C TRP A 207 23.68 -19.19 -28.82
N ARG A 208 23.47 -20.29 -29.56
CA ARG A 208 23.75 -21.65 -29.08
C ARG A 208 25.24 -21.91 -28.89
N ALA A 209 26.08 -21.45 -29.82
CA ALA A 209 27.53 -21.62 -29.74
C ALA A 209 28.13 -20.86 -28.55
N ASP A 210 27.68 -19.63 -28.34
CA ASP A 210 28.18 -18.75 -27.29
C ASP A 210 27.58 -19.08 -25.90
N ARG A 211 26.59 -19.99 -25.84
CA ARG A 211 25.88 -20.41 -24.62
C ARG A 211 25.41 -19.23 -23.77
N VAL A 212 24.87 -18.22 -24.45
CA VAL A 212 24.43 -16.97 -23.83
C VAL A 212 23.07 -17.17 -23.15
N SER A 213 22.92 -16.62 -21.96
CA SER A 213 21.64 -16.52 -21.24
C SER A 213 21.33 -15.07 -20.92
N LYS A 214 20.10 -14.75 -20.48
CA LYS A 214 19.73 -13.39 -20.05
C LYS A 214 20.69 -12.86 -18.97
N TYR A 215 21.11 -13.74 -18.06
CA TYR A 215 22.14 -13.47 -17.06
C TYR A 215 23.32 -14.42 -17.25
N ALA A 216 24.54 -13.94 -17.03
CA ALA A 216 25.72 -14.79 -16.98
C ALA A 216 25.58 -15.78 -15.80
N GLN A 217 25.75 -17.07 -16.09
CA GLN A 217 25.68 -18.13 -15.10
C GLN A 217 26.91 -19.03 -15.26
N ALA A 218 27.74 -19.10 -14.23
CA ALA A 218 28.80 -20.09 -14.14
C ALA A 218 28.29 -21.31 -13.38
N SER A 219 28.71 -22.50 -13.80
CA SER A 219 28.43 -23.75 -13.10
C SER A 219 29.51 -24.03 -12.07
N ASP A 220 29.12 -24.35 -10.84
CA ASP A 220 30.03 -24.92 -9.86
C ASP A 220 30.48 -26.33 -10.32
N PRO A 221 31.80 -26.60 -10.46
CA PRO A 221 32.27 -27.89 -10.97
C PRO A 221 31.90 -29.08 -10.10
N ALA A 222 31.83 -28.92 -8.77
CA ALA A 222 31.53 -30.01 -7.86
C ALA A 222 30.04 -30.37 -7.89
N GLU A 223 29.16 -29.35 -7.93
CA GLU A 223 27.73 -29.58 -8.13
C GLU A 223 27.43 -30.19 -9.51
N LEU A 224 28.19 -29.81 -10.54
CA LEU A 224 28.03 -30.37 -11.88
C LEU A 224 28.38 -31.86 -11.89
N ASP A 225 29.50 -32.27 -11.30
CA ASP A 225 29.86 -33.69 -11.18
C ASP A 225 28.84 -34.49 -10.36
N ALA A 226 28.33 -33.90 -9.27
CA ALA A 226 27.26 -34.50 -8.47
C ALA A 226 25.97 -34.68 -9.27
N PHE A 227 25.58 -33.68 -10.06
CA PHE A 227 24.41 -33.75 -10.94
C PHE A 227 24.58 -34.80 -12.03
N GLU A 228 25.75 -34.88 -12.67
CA GLU A 228 26.02 -35.91 -13.67
C GLU A 228 26.02 -37.32 -13.08
N THR A 229 26.59 -37.49 -11.90
CA THR A 229 26.58 -38.75 -11.16
C THR A 229 25.16 -39.13 -10.77
N TRP A 230 24.38 -38.17 -10.28
CA TRP A 230 22.97 -38.37 -10.01
C TRP A 230 22.22 -38.78 -11.28
N CYS A 231 22.36 -38.09 -12.41
CA CYS A 231 21.73 -38.47 -13.69
C CYS A 231 22.10 -39.90 -14.12
N ARG A 232 23.35 -40.32 -13.96
CA ARG A 232 23.82 -41.68 -14.32
C ARG A 232 23.30 -42.78 -13.39
N SER A 233 22.82 -42.44 -12.19
CA SER A 233 22.38 -43.42 -11.19
C SER A 233 21.03 -44.09 -11.50
N SER A 234 20.27 -43.61 -12.49
CA SER A 234 19.02 -44.22 -12.95
C SER A 234 18.82 -43.93 -14.45
N PRO A 235 18.20 -44.85 -15.22
CA PRO A 235 17.86 -44.63 -16.62
C PRO A 235 16.65 -43.69 -16.82
N ASP A 236 15.96 -43.31 -15.74
CA ASP A 236 14.74 -42.51 -15.82
C ASP A 236 15.00 -41.12 -16.44
N PRO A 237 14.09 -40.61 -17.29
CA PRO A 237 14.21 -39.28 -17.87
C PRO A 237 14.16 -38.19 -16.79
N VAL A 238 14.99 -37.15 -16.99
CA VAL A 238 15.07 -35.99 -16.09
C VAL A 238 14.21 -34.85 -16.63
N LEU A 239 13.30 -34.34 -15.80
CA LEU A 239 12.55 -33.11 -16.01
C LEU A 239 13.24 -31.96 -15.28
N PHE A 240 13.51 -30.85 -15.98
CA PHE A 240 13.94 -29.62 -15.34
C PHE A 240 12.74 -28.78 -14.92
N LEU A 241 12.48 -28.68 -13.62
CA LEU A 241 11.49 -27.75 -13.06
C LEU A 241 12.16 -26.41 -12.73
N VAL A 242 11.77 -25.37 -13.45
CA VAL A 242 12.38 -24.04 -13.35
C VAL A 242 11.86 -23.28 -12.13
N GLY A 243 12.76 -22.83 -11.25
CA GLY A 243 12.44 -21.90 -10.16
C GLY A 243 12.25 -20.46 -10.64
N GLN A 244 11.39 -19.72 -9.94
CA GLN A 244 11.09 -18.30 -10.16
C GLN A 244 10.90 -17.60 -8.82
N VAL A 245 11.06 -16.28 -8.80
CA VAL A 245 10.78 -15.46 -7.61
C VAL A 245 9.25 -15.40 -7.41
N PRO A 246 8.71 -15.79 -6.24
CA PRO A 246 7.26 -15.84 -6.01
C PRO A 246 6.51 -14.52 -6.27
N SER A 247 7.16 -13.38 -6.00
CA SER A 247 6.58 -12.04 -6.14
C SER A 247 6.78 -11.41 -7.53
N ASP A 248 7.43 -12.11 -8.47
CA ASP A 248 7.63 -11.64 -9.84
C ASP A 248 6.28 -11.45 -10.57
N ALA A 249 6.14 -10.39 -11.36
CA ALA A 249 4.95 -10.17 -12.18
C ALA A 249 4.65 -11.34 -13.11
N ASN A 250 5.67 -11.94 -13.75
CA ASN A 250 5.51 -13.14 -14.57
C ASN A 250 4.94 -14.32 -13.77
N VAL A 251 5.10 -14.35 -12.45
CA VAL A 251 4.51 -15.39 -11.61
C VAL A 251 3.09 -15.01 -11.22
N LEU A 252 2.90 -13.82 -10.63
CA LEU A 252 1.63 -13.41 -10.05
C LEU A 252 0.50 -13.29 -11.09
N THR A 253 0.79 -12.92 -12.34
CA THR A 253 -0.21 -12.85 -13.42
C THR A 253 -0.60 -14.22 -13.96
N HIS A 254 0.09 -15.29 -13.57
CA HIS A 254 -0.10 -16.64 -14.13
C HIS A 254 -0.41 -17.71 -13.07
N LEU A 255 -0.67 -17.32 -11.82
CA LEU A 255 -1.01 -18.26 -10.73
C LEU A 255 -2.30 -19.05 -10.96
N GLY A 256 -3.20 -18.57 -11.85
CA GLY A 256 -4.47 -19.24 -12.12
C GLY A 256 -5.31 -19.40 -10.84
N PRO A 257 -5.73 -20.62 -10.46
CA PRO A 257 -6.51 -20.85 -9.25
C PRO A 257 -5.67 -20.92 -7.96
N PHE A 258 -4.34 -20.94 -8.05
CA PHE A 258 -3.46 -21.09 -6.90
C PHE A 258 -3.34 -19.79 -6.10
N GLN A 259 -3.24 -19.91 -4.77
CA GLN A 259 -3.11 -18.77 -3.87
C GLN A 259 -1.70 -18.15 -3.88
N ASP A 260 -0.69 -18.97 -4.15
CA ASP A 260 0.71 -18.55 -4.24
C ASP A 260 1.52 -19.52 -5.11
N PHE A 261 2.74 -19.09 -5.48
CA PHE A 261 3.63 -19.86 -6.33
C PHE A 261 4.14 -21.16 -5.68
N ARG A 262 4.26 -21.20 -4.35
CA ARG A 262 4.77 -22.38 -3.62
C ARG A 262 3.74 -23.51 -3.66
N ALA A 263 2.46 -23.19 -3.46
CA ALA A 263 1.35 -24.11 -3.61
C ALA A 263 1.31 -24.71 -5.02
N LEU A 264 1.47 -23.86 -6.04
CA LEU A 264 1.56 -24.30 -7.42
C LEU A 264 2.76 -25.23 -7.66
N ARG A 265 3.95 -24.87 -7.18
CA ARG A 265 5.16 -25.67 -7.39
C ARG A 265 5.08 -27.05 -6.73
N ARG A 266 4.51 -27.13 -5.51
CA ARG A 266 4.21 -28.41 -4.85
C ARG A 266 3.26 -29.27 -5.68
N ALA A 267 2.22 -28.67 -6.25
CA ALA A 267 1.28 -29.37 -7.12
C ALA A 267 1.94 -29.89 -8.41
N LEU A 268 2.79 -29.07 -9.05
CA LEU A 268 3.57 -29.49 -10.22
C LEU A 268 4.49 -30.66 -9.89
N LEU A 269 5.23 -30.59 -8.79
CA LEU A 269 6.16 -31.64 -8.37
C LEU A 269 5.45 -32.95 -8.01
N ALA A 270 4.28 -32.88 -7.38
CA ALA A 270 3.44 -34.03 -7.08
C ALA A 270 2.83 -34.68 -8.34
N ALA A 271 2.61 -33.90 -9.41
CA ALA A 271 2.06 -34.38 -10.67
C ALA A 271 3.11 -35.06 -11.58
N VAL A 272 4.40 -34.96 -11.27
CA VAL A 272 5.45 -35.66 -12.01
C VAL A 272 5.31 -37.19 -11.79
N PRO A 273 5.18 -38.00 -12.85
CA PRO A 273 5.04 -39.46 -12.72
C PRO A 273 6.23 -40.12 -12.03
N ALA A 274 6.00 -41.29 -11.40
CA ALA A 274 7.03 -42.00 -10.65
C ALA A 274 8.27 -42.40 -11.47
N GLY A 275 8.10 -42.66 -12.77
CA GLY A 275 9.18 -42.98 -13.71
C GLY A 275 9.92 -41.77 -14.28
N TRP A 276 9.82 -40.59 -13.64
CA TRP A 276 10.57 -39.39 -13.99
C TRP A 276 11.36 -38.91 -12.77
N ARG A 277 12.55 -38.36 -13.03
CA ARG A 277 13.35 -37.65 -12.04
C ARG A 277 13.25 -36.15 -12.27
N VAL A 278 13.44 -35.36 -11.22
CA VAL A 278 13.27 -33.90 -11.29
C VAL A 278 14.53 -33.21 -10.82
N VAL A 279 15.04 -32.28 -11.63
CA VAL A 279 15.98 -31.28 -11.16
C VAL A 279 15.24 -29.96 -10.95
N VAL A 280 15.33 -29.42 -9.74
CA VAL A 280 14.75 -28.13 -9.38
C VAL A 280 15.87 -27.12 -9.29
N LYS A 281 15.92 -26.15 -10.21
CA LYS A 281 16.88 -25.04 -10.11
C LYS A 281 16.24 -23.87 -9.38
N HIS A 282 16.80 -23.49 -8.23
CA HIS A 282 16.34 -22.32 -7.50
C HIS A 282 16.73 -21.03 -8.23
N HIS A 283 15.92 -19.98 -8.08
CA HIS A 283 16.27 -18.68 -8.64
C HIS A 283 17.35 -18.02 -7.75
N PRO A 284 18.40 -17.38 -8.29
CA PRO A 284 19.47 -16.78 -7.47
C PRO A 284 18.99 -15.76 -6.43
N ARG A 285 17.82 -15.14 -6.66
CA ARG A 285 17.16 -14.18 -5.75
C ARG A 285 16.13 -14.82 -4.78
N ASP A 286 15.91 -16.12 -4.87
CA ASP A 286 15.11 -16.91 -3.93
C ASP A 286 15.87 -18.21 -3.59
N PRO A 287 16.99 -18.10 -2.84
CA PRO A 287 17.87 -19.25 -2.56
C PRO A 287 17.29 -20.20 -1.50
N ALA A 288 16.25 -19.77 -0.77
CA ALA A 288 15.59 -20.60 0.22
C ALA A 288 14.78 -21.69 -0.49
N SER A 289 14.77 -22.92 0.04
CA SER A 289 13.80 -23.95 -0.37
C SER A 289 12.55 -23.79 0.49
N PRO A 290 11.48 -23.12 0.03
CA PRO A 290 10.28 -22.89 0.84
C PRO A 290 9.23 -23.99 0.59
N ASP A 291 9.60 -25.08 -0.10
CA ASP A 291 8.70 -26.22 -0.33
C ASP A 291 8.71 -27.24 0.80
N GLY A 292 9.70 -27.16 1.70
CA GLY A 292 9.91 -28.15 2.74
C GLY A 292 10.32 -29.54 2.22
N GLN A 293 10.60 -29.70 0.92
CA GLN A 293 11.10 -30.96 0.38
C GLN A 293 12.63 -30.99 0.43
N ALA A 294 13.15 -31.95 1.19
CA ALA A 294 14.54 -32.32 1.15
C ALA A 294 14.88 -32.99 -0.20
N PRO A 295 16.14 -32.92 -0.66
CA PRO A 295 16.62 -33.73 -1.77
C PRO A 295 16.27 -35.21 -1.54
N THR A 296 15.91 -35.91 -2.61
CA THR A 296 15.63 -37.35 -2.60
C THR A 296 16.34 -38.01 -3.77
N ASP A 297 16.36 -39.34 -3.83
CA ASP A 297 16.93 -40.07 -4.97
C ASP A 297 16.29 -39.67 -6.32
N ARG A 298 15.04 -39.17 -6.27
CA ARG A 298 14.26 -38.71 -7.43
C ARG A 298 14.32 -37.20 -7.66
N VAL A 299 14.74 -36.40 -6.69
CA VAL A 299 14.73 -34.93 -6.77
C VAL A 299 16.10 -34.34 -6.44
N PHE A 300 16.74 -33.73 -7.43
CA PHE A 300 17.99 -32.99 -7.30
C PHE A 300 17.71 -31.49 -7.18
N HIS A 301 18.34 -30.80 -6.23
CA HIS A 301 18.25 -29.34 -6.12
C HIS A 301 19.52 -28.70 -6.66
N ALA A 302 19.38 -27.92 -7.73
CA ALA A 302 20.47 -27.19 -8.36
C ALA A 302 20.48 -25.73 -7.88
N SER A 303 21.56 -25.32 -7.23
CA SER A 303 21.72 -23.95 -6.70
C SER A 303 22.67 -23.13 -7.59
N SER A 304 23.75 -23.75 -8.06
CA SER A 304 24.88 -23.08 -8.72
C SER A 304 25.21 -23.67 -10.09
N LEU A 305 24.26 -24.37 -10.75
CA LEU A 305 24.42 -24.85 -12.12
C LEU A 305 23.87 -23.86 -13.16
N GLY A 306 24.61 -23.61 -14.23
CA GLY A 306 24.13 -22.86 -15.39
C GLY A 306 23.04 -23.63 -16.15
N VAL A 307 22.03 -22.91 -16.65
CA VAL A 307 20.89 -23.53 -17.37
C VAL A 307 21.31 -24.34 -18.61
N HIS A 308 22.37 -23.92 -19.31
CA HIS A 308 22.87 -24.64 -20.48
C HIS A 308 23.50 -26.00 -20.15
N ASP A 309 24.00 -26.21 -18.93
CA ASP A 309 24.48 -27.53 -18.48
C ASP A 309 23.31 -28.44 -18.09
N LEU A 310 22.25 -27.87 -17.51
CA LEU A 310 21.00 -28.59 -17.28
C LEU A 310 20.35 -29.02 -18.61
N PHE A 311 20.33 -28.12 -19.60
CA PHE A 311 19.77 -28.40 -20.93
C PHE A 311 20.44 -29.59 -21.62
N ALA A 312 21.72 -29.83 -21.38
CA ALA A 312 22.46 -30.95 -21.95
C ALA A 312 22.05 -32.32 -21.40
N ARG A 313 21.38 -32.37 -20.24
CA ARG A 313 21.04 -33.63 -19.53
C ARG A 313 19.55 -33.89 -19.40
N VAL A 314 18.69 -32.89 -19.56
CA VAL A 314 17.24 -33.01 -19.33
C VAL A 314 16.48 -33.44 -20.59
N ARG A 315 15.39 -34.20 -20.40
CA ARG A 315 14.51 -34.65 -21.50
C ARG A 315 13.45 -33.62 -21.87
N ALA A 316 13.07 -32.77 -20.92
CA ALA A 316 12.11 -31.69 -21.06
C ALA A 316 12.29 -30.65 -19.93
N VAL A 317 11.70 -29.48 -20.13
CA VAL A 317 11.67 -28.39 -19.15
C VAL A 317 10.22 -28.08 -18.79
N ALA A 318 9.90 -27.97 -17.50
CA ALA A 318 8.62 -27.48 -17.01
C ALA A 318 8.80 -26.11 -16.34
N THR A 319 7.97 -25.14 -16.70
CA THR A 319 8.00 -23.79 -16.13
C THR A 319 6.60 -23.20 -16.01
N LEU A 320 6.43 -22.22 -15.12
CA LEU A 320 5.24 -21.37 -15.13
C LEU A 320 5.36 -20.37 -16.27
N SER A 321 6.38 -19.52 -16.26
CA SER A 321 6.48 -18.38 -17.19
C SER A 321 7.91 -17.84 -17.38
N SER A 322 8.93 -18.57 -16.89
CA SER A 322 10.31 -18.07 -16.85
C SER A 322 10.92 -17.86 -18.24
N ASN A 323 11.80 -16.87 -18.38
CA ASN A 323 12.66 -16.71 -19.56
C ASN A 323 13.46 -17.98 -19.89
N VAL A 324 13.81 -18.78 -18.88
CA VAL A 324 14.51 -20.06 -19.07
C VAL A 324 13.69 -21.04 -19.93
N GLY A 325 12.35 -20.95 -19.91
CA GLY A 325 11.51 -21.72 -20.81
C GLY A 325 11.67 -21.31 -22.28
N LEU A 326 11.82 -20.01 -22.56
CA LEU A 326 12.17 -19.54 -23.90
C LEU A 326 13.54 -20.06 -24.30
N GLU A 327 14.55 -19.93 -23.43
CA GLU A 327 15.91 -20.41 -23.69
C GLU A 327 15.95 -21.93 -23.97
N ALA A 328 15.15 -22.73 -23.25
CA ALA A 328 15.02 -24.16 -23.49
C ALA A 328 14.40 -24.47 -24.86
N ALA A 329 13.38 -23.71 -25.27
CA ALA A 329 12.79 -23.84 -26.60
C ALA A 329 13.79 -23.46 -27.70
N LEU A 330 14.58 -22.40 -27.49
CA LEU A 330 15.69 -22.03 -28.37
C LEU A 330 16.80 -23.09 -28.39
N ALA A 331 17.04 -23.80 -27.30
CA ALA A 331 17.95 -24.95 -27.25
C ALA A 331 17.40 -26.21 -27.94
N GLY A 332 16.12 -26.21 -28.35
CA GLY A 332 15.48 -27.34 -29.02
C GLY A 332 14.93 -28.40 -28.05
N LEU A 333 14.69 -28.04 -26.79
CA LEU A 333 14.06 -28.93 -25.81
C LEU A 333 12.54 -28.79 -25.83
N PRO A 334 11.77 -29.86 -25.53
CA PRO A 334 10.36 -29.73 -25.22
C PRO A 334 10.15 -28.91 -23.95
N VAL A 335 9.24 -27.95 -24.00
CA VAL A 335 8.95 -27.05 -22.87
C VAL A 335 7.47 -27.15 -22.52
N LEU A 336 7.17 -27.65 -21.32
CA LEU A 336 5.83 -27.67 -20.75
C LEU A 336 5.60 -26.38 -19.97
N VAL A 337 4.56 -25.62 -20.34
CA VAL A 337 4.32 -24.29 -19.77
C VAL A 337 2.92 -24.22 -19.18
N LEU A 338 2.84 -23.95 -17.87
CA LEU A 338 1.53 -23.79 -17.21
C LEU A 338 0.98 -22.37 -17.32
N GLY A 339 1.85 -21.37 -17.34
CA GLY A 339 1.45 -19.98 -17.50
C GLY A 339 1.19 -19.63 -18.96
N ARG A 340 1.18 -18.34 -19.25
CA ARG A 340 1.02 -17.79 -20.59
C ARG A 340 2.06 -16.68 -20.83
N PRO A 341 3.37 -16.96 -20.69
CA PRO A 341 4.41 -16.01 -21.06
C PRO A 341 4.34 -15.70 -22.56
N VAL A 342 5.01 -14.62 -23.00
CA VAL A 342 4.91 -14.14 -24.40
C VAL A 342 5.32 -15.15 -25.47
N TYR A 343 6.01 -16.24 -25.13
CA TYR A 343 6.38 -17.31 -26.07
C TYR A 343 5.41 -18.51 -26.08
N ALA A 344 4.45 -18.57 -25.14
CA ALA A 344 3.39 -19.58 -25.10
C ALA A 344 2.29 -19.30 -26.14
N GLY A 345 1.57 -20.34 -26.58
CA GLY A 345 0.52 -20.25 -27.61
C GLY A 345 1.07 -20.03 -29.03
N LYS A 346 2.39 -20.11 -29.21
CA LYS A 346 3.09 -19.79 -30.46
C LYS A 346 3.73 -21.03 -31.09
N GLY A 347 3.36 -22.24 -30.67
CA GLY A 347 3.92 -23.49 -31.19
C GLY A 347 5.37 -23.77 -30.78
N LEU A 348 5.90 -23.01 -29.80
CA LEU A 348 7.22 -23.24 -29.18
C LEU A 348 7.15 -24.18 -27.97
N THR A 349 5.96 -24.35 -27.43
CA THR A 349 5.72 -24.92 -26.11
C THR A 349 4.57 -25.92 -26.17
N ILE A 350 4.54 -26.79 -25.17
CA ILE A 350 3.39 -27.60 -24.80
C ILE A 350 2.67 -26.81 -23.71
N ASP A 351 1.63 -26.09 -24.10
CA ASP A 351 0.86 -25.25 -23.19
C ASP A 351 -0.10 -26.12 -22.38
N LEU A 352 -0.04 -26.01 -21.06
CA LEU A 352 -0.88 -26.76 -20.12
C LEU A 352 -2.07 -25.89 -19.70
N ASP A 353 -3.27 -26.46 -19.60
CA ASP A 353 -4.45 -25.80 -19.04
C ASP A 353 -4.52 -25.95 -17.52
N GLY A 354 -3.92 -27.01 -16.99
CA GLY A 354 -3.80 -27.23 -15.55
C GLY A 354 -2.66 -28.18 -15.18
N VAL A 355 -2.41 -28.30 -13.87
CA VAL A 355 -1.44 -29.25 -13.33
C VAL A 355 -1.68 -30.70 -13.80
N PRO A 356 -2.93 -31.21 -13.94
CA PRO A 356 -3.15 -32.58 -14.43
C PRO A 356 -2.59 -32.87 -15.84
N ASP A 357 -2.48 -31.85 -16.70
CA ASP A 357 -1.95 -32.03 -18.05
C ASP A 357 -0.47 -32.38 -18.05
N LEU A 358 0.28 -31.95 -17.02
CA LEU A 358 1.67 -32.31 -16.85
C LEU A 358 1.84 -33.84 -16.81
N THR A 359 1.03 -34.52 -15.99
CA THR A 359 1.05 -35.99 -15.89
C THR A 359 0.72 -36.64 -17.23
N THR A 360 -0.33 -36.16 -17.91
CA THR A 360 -0.76 -36.66 -19.23
C THR A 360 0.35 -36.54 -20.28
N HIS A 361 1.04 -35.41 -20.33
CA HIS A 361 2.12 -35.20 -21.29
C HIS A 361 3.37 -36.02 -20.95
N LEU A 362 3.75 -36.10 -19.68
CA LEU A 362 4.92 -36.88 -19.23
C LEU A 362 4.71 -38.40 -19.34
N ALA A 363 3.47 -38.87 -19.45
CA ALA A 363 3.16 -40.28 -19.73
C ALA A 363 3.43 -40.68 -21.19
N ARG A 364 3.66 -39.73 -22.11
CA ARG A 364 3.94 -40.02 -23.52
C ARG A 364 5.35 -40.62 -23.67
N PRO A 365 5.55 -41.58 -24.60
CA PRO A 365 6.88 -42.17 -24.84
C PRO A 365 7.93 -41.14 -25.25
N ALA A 366 7.51 -40.07 -25.94
CA ALA A 366 8.36 -38.97 -26.33
C ALA A 366 7.60 -37.65 -26.33
N LEU A 367 8.25 -36.61 -25.81
CA LEU A 367 7.84 -35.22 -25.99
C LEU A 367 8.54 -34.64 -27.22
N ALA A 368 7.76 -34.01 -28.10
CA ALA A 368 8.27 -33.36 -29.30
C ALA A 368 8.93 -32.02 -28.94
N PRO A 369 10.13 -31.73 -29.48
CA PRO A 369 10.72 -30.41 -29.38
C PRO A 369 9.97 -29.41 -30.28
N PRO A 370 10.16 -28.09 -30.09
CA PRO A 370 9.57 -27.10 -30.98
C PRO A 370 10.06 -27.27 -32.42
N PRO A 371 9.19 -27.12 -33.43
CA PRO A 371 9.60 -27.15 -34.83
C PRO A 371 10.64 -26.06 -35.12
N ALA A 372 11.73 -26.41 -35.81
CA ALA A 372 12.82 -25.47 -36.10
C ALA A 372 12.34 -24.19 -36.79
N GLU A 373 11.46 -24.31 -37.79
CA GLU A 373 10.90 -23.15 -38.49
C GLU A 373 10.12 -22.24 -37.53
N ARG A 374 9.39 -22.81 -36.56
CA ARG A 374 8.64 -22.04 -35.58
C ARG A 374 9.54 -21.23 -34.66
N VAL A 375 10.70 -21.80 -34.28
CA VAL A 375 11.73 -21.12 -33.50
C VAL A 375 12.29 -19.93 -34.30
N LEU A 376 12.59 -20.12 -35.58
CA LEU A 376 13.11 -19.05 -36.44
C LEU A 376 12.10 -17.92 -36.63
N GLU A 377 10.83 -18.25 -36.89
CA GLU A 377 9.74 -17.27 -36.98
C GLU A 377 9.64 -16.44 -35.68
N PHE A 378 9.64 -17.10 -34.53
CA PHE A 378 9.57 -16.40 -33.24
C PHE A 378 10.76 -15.49 -33.01
N LEU A 379 11.98 -15.95 -33.26
CA LEU A 379 13.18 -15.14 -33.11
C LEU A 379 13.16 -13.91 -34.02
N HIS A 380 12.74 -14.06 -35.27
CA HIS A 380 12.61 -12.94 -36.20
C HIS A 380 11.64 -11.88 -35.65
N HIS A 381 10.45 -12.29 -35.20
CA HIS A 381 9.46 -11.35 -34.65
C HIS A 381 9.88 -10.76 -33.29
N LEU A 382 10.54 -11.54 -32.44
CA LEU A 382 11.07 -11.04 -31.17
C LEU A 382 12.13 -9.96 -31.41
N ILE A 383 13.11 -10.23 -32.26
CA ILE A 383 14.24 -9.33 -32.53
C ILE A 383 13.80 -8.10 -33.33
N GLY A 384 13.03 -8.29 -34.41
CA GLY A 384 12.61 -7.21 -35.31
C GLY A 384 11.39 -6.42 -34.84
N GLY A 385 10.51 -7.04 -34.05
CA GLY A 385 9.22 -6.47 -33.65
C GLY A 385 9.08 -6.18 -32.17
N GLY A 386 9.58 -7.06 -31.30
CA GLY A 386 9.45 -6.94 -29.84
C GLY A 386 10.55 -6.12 -29.18
N LEU A 387 11.79 -6.31 -29.62
CA LEU A 387 12.99 -5.70 -29.04
C LEU A 387 13.43 -4.44 -29.80
N ILE A 388 14.37 -3.71 -29.19
CA ILE A 388 15.11 -2.60 -29.82
C ILE A 388 16.60 -2.85 -29.54
N ARG A 389 17.44 -2.87 -30.57
CA ARG A 389 18.89 -3.04 -30.36
C ARG A 389 19.46 -1.81 -29.65
N GLN A 390 20.37 -2.01 -28.70
CA GLN A 390 21.05 -0.89 -28.04
C GLN A 390 21.72 0.02 -29.09
N GLY A 391 21.48 1.34 -28.99
CA GLY A 391 21.95 2.34 -29.96
C GLY A 391 21.00 2.60 -31.14
N ASP A 392 19.95 1.81 -31.35
CA ASP A 392 18.96 2.03 -32.41
C ASP A 392 17.93 3.11 -32.01
N GLY A 393 18.37 4.37 -32.06
CA GLY A 393 17.55 5.52 -31.74
C GLY A 393 16.39 5.75 -32.73
N ALA A 394 16.55 5.34 -33.99
CA ALA A 394 15.54 5.50 -35.02
C ALA A 394 14.33 4.60 -34.75
N LEU A 395 14.56 3.32 -34.42
CA LEU A 395 13.48 2.40 -34.05
C LEU A 395 12.80 2.83 -32.75
N LEU A 396 13.55 3.32 -31.77
CA LEU A 396 12.97 3.84 -30.53
C LEU A 396 12.07 5.06 -30.77
N ALA A 397 12.53 6.03 -31.57
CA ALA A 397 11.71 7.20 -31.92
C ALA A 397 10.40 6.77 -32.61
N ARG A 398 10.48 5.83 -33.55
CA ARG A 398 9.29 5.28 -34.20
C ARG A 398 8.35 4.59 -33.20
N ARG A 399 8.90 3.76 -32.30
CA ARG A 399 8.12 3.08 -31.25
C ARG A 399 7.37 4.07 -30.36
N ILE A 400 8.00 5.20 -30.04
CA ILE A 400 7.38 6.28 -29.28
C ILE A 400 6.23 6.91 -30.06
N GLU A 401 6.39 7.18 -31.36
CA GLU A 401 5.30 7.75 -32.16
C GLU A 401 4.11 6.80 -32.35
N GLU A 402 4.38 5.50 -32.40
CA GLU A 402 3.35 4.44 -32.47
C GLU A 402 2.61 4.21 -31.14
N ALA A 403 3.10 4.77 -30.02
CA ALA A 403 2.47 4.58 -28.73
C ALA A 403 1.08 5.25 -28.68
N PRO A 404 0.03 4.52 -28.28
CA PRO A 404 -1.31 5.06 -28.23
C PRO A 404 -1.43 6.15 -27.17
N LEU A 405 -2.34 7.09 -27.41
CA LEU A 405 -2.83 8.03 -26.41
C LEU A 405 -4.17 7.51 -25.88
N GLY A 406 -4.40 7.61 -24.59
CA GLY A 406 -5.64 7.15 -23.94
C GLY A 406 -5.36 6.74 -22.51
N LEU A 407 -6.43 6.47 -21.74
CA LEU A 407 -6.30 5.94 -20.39
C LEU A 407 -5.98 4.44 -20.42
N PRO A 408 -5.41 3.89 -19.35
CA PRO A 408 -5.02 2.49 -19.33
C PRO A 408 -6.24 1.57 -19.34
N ARG A 409 -6.06 0.36 -19.88
CA ARG A 409 -7.03 -0.74 -19.70
C ARG A 409 -7.08 -1.20 -18.23
N GLU A 410 -8.24 -1.72 -17.82
CA GLU A 410 -8.40 -2.43 -16.53
C GLU A 410 -7.32 -3.51 -16.37
N ARG A 411 -6.78 -3.66 -15.16
CA ARG A 411 -5.60 -4.49 -14.89
C ARG A 411 -5.94 -5.81 -14.25
N LEU A 412 -6.97 -5.80 -13.41
CA LEU A 412 -7.44 -6.96 -12.68
C LEU A 412 -7.79 -8.14 -13.61
N SER A 413 -8.13 -7.89 -14.87
CA SER A 413 -8.42 -8.95 -15.86
C SER A 413 -7.23 -9.88 -16.15
N TRP A 414 -6.00 -9.42 -15.92
CA TRP A 414 -4.79 -10.26 -16.09
C TRP A 414 -4.45 -11.11 -14.87
N TYR A 415 -5.14 -10.93 -13.74
CA TYR A 415 -4.89 -11.69 -12.51
C TYR A 415 -5.94 -12.78 -12.32
N GLY A 416 -5.56 -13.87 -11.65
CA GLY A 416 -6.43 -15.02 -11.41
C GLY A 416 -7.68 -14.71 -10.56
N PRO A 417 -8.68 -15.62 -10.53
CA PRO A 417 -9.90 -15.43 -9.74
C PRO A 417 -9.68 -15.03 -8.27
N PRO A 418 -8.71 -15.60 -7.52
CA PRO A 418 -8.47 -15.19 -6.14
C PRO A 418 -8.20 -13.69 -5.96
N VAL A 419 -7.41 -13.11 -6.85
CA VAL A 419 -7.05 -11.67 -6.81
C VAL A 419 -8.25 -10.80 -7.16
N ARG A 420 -9.03 -11.19 -8.17
CA ARG A 420 -10.23 -10.44 -8.57
C ARG A 420 -11.32 -10.47 -7.49
N SER A 421 -11.53 -11.60 -6.83
CA SER A 421 -12.45 -11.71 -5.71
C SER A 421 -12.00 -10.86 -4.52
N LEU A 422 -10.69 -10.82 -4.25
CA LEU A 422 -10.13 -9.98 -3.19
C LEU A 422 -10.29 -8.49 -3.50
N ALA A 423 -10.06 -8.08 -4.75
CA ALA A 423 -10.31 -6.71 -5.19
C ALA A 423 -11.79 -6.32 -5.06
N ALA A 424 -12.72 -7.23 -5.39
CA ALA A 424 -14.16 -7.00 -5.20
C ALA A 424 -14.52 -6.83 -3.71
N ALA A 425 -13.96 -7.67 -2.83
CA ALA A 425 -14.16 -7.55 -1.38
C ALA A 425 -13.56 -6.23 -0.83
N ALA A 426 -12.39 -5.81 -1.32
CA ALA A 426 -11.78 -4.54 -0.94
C ALA A 426 -12.63 -3.34 -1.38
N ARG A 427 -13.24 -3.36 -2.58
CA ARG A 427 -14.18 -2.32 -3.04
C ARG A 427 -15.43 -2.27 -2.18
N ALA A 428 -16.02 -3.43 -1.86
CA ALA A 428 -17.18 -3.51 -0.98
C ALA A 428 -16.88 -2.96 0.42
N LEU A 429 -15.68 -3.23 0.95
CA LEU A 429 -15.22 -2.63 2.21
C LEU A 429 -15.06 -1.11 2.08
N ASP A 430 -14.47 -0.62 0.99
CA ASP A 430 -14.29 0.81 0.74
C ASP A 430 -15.63 1.56 0.69
N ASP A 431 -16.60 1.01 -0.07
CA ASP A 431 -17.95 1.54 -0.20
C ASP A 431 -18.68 1.55 1.15
N ALA A 432 -18.55 0.46 1.92
CA ALA A 432 -19.10 0.37 3.25
C ALA A 432 -18.50 1.45 4.17
N LEU A 433 -17.18 1.63 4.18
CA LEU A 433 -16.48 2.65 4.98
C LEU A 433 -16.86 4.09 4.60
N ARG A 434 -17.19 4.37 3.34
CA ARG A 434 -17.70 5.69 2.89
C ARG A 434 -19.09 6.02 3.47
N ALA A 435 -19.81 5.04 4.03
CA ALA A 435 -21.11 5.27 4.64
C ALA A 435 -21.04 5.81 6.09
N ASP A 436 -19.90 6.34 6.54
CA ASP A 436 -19.60 6.79 7.92
C ASP A 436 -19.92 5.72 8.97
N ILE A 437 -19.48 4.50 8.70
CA ILE A 437 -19.56 3.39 9.64
C ILE A 437 -18.15 3.00 10.05
N GLY A 438 -17.95 2.67 11.33
CA GLY A 438 -16.67 2.14 11.79
C GLY A 438 -16.33 0.81 11.09
N LEU A 439 -15.04 0.45 11.09
CA LEU A 439 -14.54 -0.78 10.43
C LEU A 439 -15.34 -2.04 10.83
N ASP A 440 -15.65 -2.22 12.11
CA ASP A 440 -16.44 -3.37 12.58
C ASP A 440 -17.84 -3.42 11.94
N ALA A 441 -18.51 -2.27 11.87
CA ALA A 441 -19.82 -2.15 11.25
C ALA A 441 -19.74 -2.28 9.71
N ALA A 442 -18.65 -1.85 9.09
CA ALA A 442 -18.39 -2.09 7.68
C ALA A 442 -18.24 -3.59 7.40
N LEU A 443 -17.35 -4.26 8.12
CA LEU A 443 -17.11 -5.70 8.01
C LEU A 443 -18.38 -6.52 8.29
N ALA A 444 -19.24 -6.09 9.22
CA ALA A 444 -20.51 -6.75 9.50
C ALA A 444 -21.54 -6.64 8.36
N ARG A 445 -21.42 -5.64 7.48
CA ARG A 445 -22.29 -5.46 6.30
C ARG A 445 -21.81 -6.23 5.07
N LEU A 446 -20.56 -6.69 5.05
CA LEU A 446 -20.03 -7.46 3.93
C LEU A 446 -20.70 -8.84 3.87
N PRO A 447 -20.91 -9.39 2.65
CA PRO A 447 -21.23 -10.80 2.47
C PRO A 447 -20.25 -11.72 3.22
N PRO A 448 -20.70 -12.84 3.82
CA PRO A 448 -19.84 -13.72 4.62
C PRO A 448 -18.62 -14.25 3.86
N ASP A 449 -18.77 -14.56 2.58
CA ASP A 449 -17.69 -15.01 1.70
C ASP A 449 -16.61 -13.94 1.50
N GLN A 450 -16.99 -12.69 1.28
CA GLN A 450 -16.05 -11.57 1.15
C GLN A 450 -15.32 -11.29 2.47
N ARG A 451 -16.05 -11.29 3.59
CA ARG A 451 -15.45 -11.10 4.92
C ARG A 451 -14.45 -12.22 5.25
N ASN A 452 -14.82 -13.47 4.99
CA ASN A 452 -13.94 -14.62 5.21
C ASN A 452 -12.71 -14.58 4.30
N LEU A 453 -12.87 -14.12 3.05
CA LEU A 453 -11.75 -13.93 2.13
C LEU A 453 -10.77 -12.88 2.65
N LEU A 454 -11.26 -11.72 3.10
CA LEU A 454 -10.43 -10.68 3.70
C LEU A 454 -9.70 -11.24 4.94
N ALA A 455 -10.41 -11.95 5.82
CA ALA A 455 -9.83 -12.52 7.05
C ALA A 455 -8.76 -13.56 6.74
N ALA A 456 -8.97 -14.40 5.72
CA ALA A 456 -7.99 -15.40 5.30
C ALA A 456 -6.73 -14.78 4.67
N ARG A 457 -6.84 -13.59 4.04
CA ARG A 457 -5.73 -12.94 3.33
C ARG A 457 -4.93 -11.95 4.18
N ILE A 458 -5.60 -11.29 5.13
CA ILE A 458 -4.98 -10.27 6.00
C ILE A 458 -4.71 -10.82 7.39
N GLY A 459 -5.48 -11.83 7.82
CA GLY A 459 -5.52 -12.32 9.20
C GLY A 459 -6.68 -11.70 9.96
N GLU A 460 -7.45 -12.53 10.67
CA GLU A 460 -8.63 -12.09 11.43
C GLU A 460 -8.26 -11.08 12.53
N GLU A 461 -7.18 -11.34 13.26
CA GLU A 461 -6.65 -10.41 14.27
C GLU A 461 -6.23 -9.09 13.63
N ALA A 462 -5.52 -9.12 12.50
CA ALA A 462 -5.08 -7.91 11.80
C ALA A 462 -6.25 -7.09 11.24
N LEU A 463 -7.36 -7.72 10.84
CA LEU A 463 -8.58 -7.01 10.46
C LEU A 463 -9.29 -6.35 11.65
N LEU A 464 -9.34 -7.02 12.80
CA LEU A 464 -10.03 -6.53 14.00
C LEU A 464 -9.20 -5.47 14.75
N THR A 465 -7.88 -5.57 14.70
CA THR A 465 -6.94 -4.70 15.44
C THR A 465 -6.32 -3.61 14.55
N GLY A 466 -6.16 -3.86 13.25
CA GLY A 466 -5.47 -2.98 12.29
C GLY A 466 -6.22 -1.69 11.94
N GLY A 467 -7.44 -1.51 12.43
CA GLY A 467 -8.22 -0.29 12.26
C GLY A 467 -7.67 0.94 13.00
N GLY A 468 -6.40 0.96 13.44
CA GLY A 468 -5.82 2.11 14.14
C GLY A 468 -5.89 3.44 13.37
N ALA A 469 -5.90 3.39 12.03
CA ALA A 469 -6.15 4.56 11.18
C ALA A 469 -7.62 4.67 10.69
N ALA A 470 -8.35 3.55 10.61
CA ALA A 470 -9.75 3.46 10.14
C ALA A 470 -10.78 3.58 11.27
N ARG A 471 -10.35 3.67 12.53
CA ARG A 471 -11.12 4.27 13.62
C ARG A 471 -11.10 5.78 13.40
N ALA A 472 -11.79 6.24 12.36
CA ALA A 472 -12.47 7.52 12.39
C ALA A 472 -13.59 7.43 13.43
N LEU A 473 -13.18 7.20 14.69
CA LEU A 473 -13.95 7.66 15.82
C LEU A 473 -14.05 9.19 15.65
N PRO A 474 -15.18 9.80 16.04
CA PRO A 474 -15.18 11.23 16.33
C PRO A 474 -13.90 11.55 17.12
N PRO A 475 -13.16 12.63 16.80
CA PRO A 475 -11.90 13.01 17.46
C PRO A 475 -11.95 12.99 19.00
N ASP A 476 -13.16 13.05 19.56
CA ASP A 476 -13.50 12.86 20.95
C ASP A 476 -13.07 11.49 21.53
N ALA A 477 -12.74 10.49 20.70
CA ALA A 477 -12.51 9.12 21.15
C ALA A 477 -11.16 8.47 20.71
N ALA A 478 -10.25 9.23 20.09
CA ALA A 478 -8.93 8.72 19.69
C ALA A 478 -7.77 9.61 20.15
N GLY A 479 -7.55 9.73 21.46
CA GLY A 479 -6.25 10.14 22.05
C GLY A 479 -5.59 11.44 21.56
N GLY A 480 -6.32 12.33 20.88
CA GLY A 480 -5.79 13.60 20.36
C GLY A 480 -5.70 14.67 21.44
N ALA A 481 -4.87 15.70 21.27
CA ALA A 481 -4.71 16.76 22.27
C ALA A 481 -6.04 17.46 22.65
N PRO A 482 -6.19 17.94 23.90
CA PRO A 482 -7.39 18.67 24.31
C PRO A 482 -7.60 19.91 23.44
N ARG A 483 -8.86 20.15 23.05
CA ARG A 483 -9.25 21.25 22.17
C ARG A 483 -9.84 22.42 22.94
N LEU A 484 -9.57 23.63 22.46
CA LEU A 484 -10.14 24.85 23.04
C LEU A 484 -11.62 25.00 22.65
N ASP A 485 -12.45 25.59 23.51
CA ASP A 485 -13.87 25.88 23.24
C ASP A 485 -13.99 27.21 22.51
N VAL A 486 -13.74 27.19 21.20
CA VAL A 486 -13.83 28.39 20.39
C VAL A 486 -15.29 28.80 20.18
N ALA A 487 -16.18 27.81 20.04
CA ALA A 487 -17.60 28.08 19.85
C ALA A 487 -18.22 28.86 21.01
N ALA A 488 -17.83 28.59 22.26
CA ALA A 488 -18.26 29.38 23.41
C ALA A 488 -17.80 30.83 23.32
N ALA A 489 -16.52 31.08 23.04
CA ALA A 489 -16.00 32.45 22.94
C ALA A 489 -16.68 33.28 21.84
N VAL A 490 -16.95 32.65 20.68
CA VAL A 490 -17.67 33.30 19.57
C VAL A 490 -19.14 33.52 19.94
N ARG A 491 -19.80 32.54 20.56
CA ARG A 491 -21.20 32.63 21.01
C ARG A 491 -21.38 33.72 22.06
N ASP A 492 -20.49 33.82 23.04
CA ASP A 492 -20.52 34.87 24.07
C ASP A 492 -20.37 36.27 23.47
N ALA A 493 -19.56 36.40 22.40
CA ALA A 493 -19.31 37.69 21.77
C ALA A 493 -20.43 38.13 20.80
N LEU A 494 -21.11 37.18 20.14
CA LEU A 494 -21.96 37.46 18.98
C LEU A 494 -23.40 36.90 19.06
N GLY A 495 -23.68 36.02 20.01
CA GLY A 495 -24.95 35.29 20.13
C GLY A 495 -25.19 34.26 19.02
N GLY A 496 -26.28 33.50 19.14
CA GLY A 496 -26.70 32.47 18.18
C GLY A 496 -26.29 31.05 18.55
N ARG A 497 -26.93 30.07 17.90
CA ARG A 497 -26.63 28.65 18.06
C ARG A 497 -25.41 28.32 17.19
N LEU A 498 -24.28 28.02 17.82
CA LEU A 498 -23.08 27.57 17.14
C LEU A 498 -22.80 26.12 17.52
N VAL A 499 -22.52 25.30 16.52
CA VAL A 499 -22.06 23.92 16.66
C VAL A 499 -20.59 23.90 16.29
N GLU A 500 -19.77 23.38 17.18
CA GLU A 500 -18.37 23.15 16.88
C GLU A 500 -18.21 21.82 16.14
N ALA A 501 -17.32 21.82 15.14
CA ALA A 501 -17.03 20.65 14.35
C ALA A 501 -15.82 19.92 14.91
N ASP A 502 -16.11 18.77 15.51
CA ASP A 502 -15.12 17.76 15.83
C ASP A 502 -14.88 16.87 14.63
N ILE A 503 -14.34 17.47 13.57
CA ILE A 503 -13.93 16.75 12.37
C ILE A 503 -12.54 17.20 11.95
N ALA A 504 -11.66 16.21 11.78
CA ALA A 504 -10.44 16.38 11.03
C ALA A 504 -10.79 16.22 9.55
N LEU A 505 -11.13 17.32 8.87
CA LEU A 505 -11.57 17.30 7.46
C LEU A 505 -10.52 16.63 6.56
N ASP A 506 -9.26 16.65 6.97
CA ASP A 506 -8.10 16.10 6.28
C ASP A 506 -7.98 14.58 6.43
N HIS A 507 -8.59 14.01 7.46
CA HIS A 507 -8.68 12.57 7.69
C HIS A 507 -10.05 11.98 7.32
N CYS A 508 -10.96 12.80 6.80
CA CYS A 508 -12.30 12.35 6.47
C CYS A 508 -12.35 11.68 5.08
N ARG A 509 -12.91 10.47 5.01
CA ARG A 509 -13.22 9.76 3.76
C ARG A 509 -14.16 10.55 2.85
N ASP A 510 -15.19 11.16 3.44
CA ASP A 510 -16.14 12.03 2.75
C ASP A 510 -16.44 13.29 3.59
N PRO A 511 -15.61 14.35 3.47
CA PRO A 511 -15.78 15.57 4.26
C PRO A 511 -17.12 16.26 3.97
N VAL A 512 -17.67 16.12 2.76
CA VAL A 512 -18.94 16.74 2.37
C VAL A 512 -20.12 16.06 3.09
N ARG A 513 -20.14 14.72 3.10
CA ARG A 513 -21.16 13.94 3.80
C ARG A 513 -21.09 14.16 5.30
N ALA A 514 -19.89 14.19 5.87
CA ALA A 514 -19.72 14.43 7.30
C ALA A 514 -20.22 15.83 7.70
N LEU A 515 -19.89 16.87 6.92
CA LEU A 515 -20.42 18.22 7.11
C LEU A 515 -21.95 18.27 6.95
N ARG A 516 -22.53 17.51 6.02
CA ARG A 516 -23.98 17.41 5.86
C ARG A 516 -24.66 16.75 7.06
N ALA A 517 -24.13 15.62 7.54
CA ALA A 517 -24.64 14.94 8.73
C ALA A 517 -24.55 15.82 9.98
N MET A 518 -23.52 16.66 10.08
CA MET A 518 -23.43 17.68 11.11
C MET A 518 -24.52 18.73 10.99
N ARG A 519 -24.74 19.27 9.79
CA ARG A 519 -25.81 20.25 9.54
C ARG A 519 -27.18 19.69 9.90
N ASP A 520 -27.45 18.45 9.52
CA ASP A 520 -28.74 17.80 9.75
C ASP A 520 -29.00 17.62 11.25
N ARG A 521 -27.96 17.32 12.05
CA ARG A 521 -28.04 17.31 13.54
C ARG A 521 -28.14 18.72 14.14
N ALA A 522 -27.43 19.68 13.55
CA ALA A 522 -27.34 21.06 14.01
C ALA A 522 -28.55 21.92 13.59
N GLY A 523 -29.39 21.47 12.67
CA GLY A 523 -30.53 22.23 12.17
C GLY A 523 -30.12 23.46 11.32
N PRO A 524 -31.07 24.04 10.58
CA PRO A 524 -30.78 25.04 9.54
C PRO A 524 -30.32 26.40 10.07
N GLU A 525 -30.62 26.72 11.34
CA GLU A 525 -30.31 28.00 11.98
C GLU A 525 -29.00 27.98 12.80
N ALA A 526 -28.35 26.82 12.91
CA ALA A 526 -27.06 26.73 13.58
C ALA A 526 -25.92 27.20 12.68
N GLY A 527 -24.97 27.88 13.29
CA GLY A 527 -23.67 28.07 12.69
C GLY A 527 -22.70 26.94 12.98
N LEU A 528 -21.65 26.82 12.17
CA LEU A 528 -20.60 25.82 12.33
C LEU A 528 -19.27 26.49 12.65
N VAL A 529 -18.54 25.96 13.63
CA VAL A 529 -17.20 26.40 14.04
C VAL A 529 -16.23 25.26 13.71
N LEU A 530 -15.38 25.43 12.69
CA LEU A 530 -14.37 24.43 12.33
C LEU A 530 -13.02 24.82 12.92
N GLN A 531 -12.43 23.97 13.76
CA GLN A 531 -11.02 24.08 14.15
C GLN A 531 -10.19 23.16 13.28
N LEU A 532 -9.32 23.74 12.46
CA LEU A 532 -8.35 22.99 11.67
C LEU A 532 -7.01 22.88 12.42
N PRO A 533 -6.30 21.74 12.29
CA PRO A 533 -5.06 21.53 12.99
C PRO A 533 -4.04 22.65 12.74
N ASN A 534 -3.32 23.01 13.81
CA ASN A 534 -2.13 23.84 13.77
C ASN A 534 -1.06 23.19 12.88
N ALA A 535 -0.16 23.99 12.30
CA ALA A 535 0.89 23.63 11.34
C ALA A 535 1.63 22.29 11.61
N PRO A 536 2.27 21.70 10.57
CA PRO A 536 2.44 20.27 10.44
C PRO A 536 3.20 19.66 11.63
N LEU A 537 2.60 18.65 12.27
CA LEU A 537 3.39 17.49 12.67
C LEU A 537 4.05 17.05 11.36
N ASP A 538 5.37 17.27 11.19
CA ASP A 538 6.22 16.91 10.03
C ASP A 538 5.60 17.05 8.61
N PRO A 539 6.20 17.74 7.60
CA PRO A 539 5.67 17.73 6.23
C PRO A 539 5.26 16.34 5.66
N GLY A 540 5.79 15.24 6.19
CA GLY A 540 5.36 13.86 5.87
C GLY A 540 4.04 13.40 6.51
N ASP A 541 3.59 14.01 7.61
CA ASP A 541 2.43 13.57 8.40
C ASP A 541 1.13 14.32 8.09
N ALA A 542 1.20 15.53 7.52
CA ALA A 542 0.02 16.30 7.13
C ALA A 542 -0.67 15.71 5.88
N VAL A 543 -1.93 15.28 6.00
CA VAL A 543 -2.71 14.70 4.87
C VAL A 543 -3.03 15.74 3.81
N GLN A 544 -3.35 16.97 4.21
CA GLN A 544 -3.51 18.10 3.30
C GLN A 544 -3.56 19.41 4.07
N ARG A 545 -3.20 20.50 3.38
CA ARG A 545 -3.46 21.86 3.86
C ARG A 545 -4.66 22.41 3.12
N PHE A 546 -5.80 22.52 3.80
CA PHE A 546 -6.94 23.23 3.23
C PHE A 546 -6.67 24.72 3.20
N ARG A 547 -6.90 25.33 2.04
CA ARG A 547 -7.00 26.78 1.92
C ARG A 547 -8.40 27.21 2.36
N PRO A 548 -8.62 28.47 2.77
CA PRO A 548 -9.95 28.96 3.12
C PRO A 548 -11.02 28.71 2.05
N GLY A 549 -10.66 28.81 0.77
CA GLY A 549 -11.57 28.50 -0.35
C GLY A 549 -11.98 27.03 -0.43
N ASP A 550 -11.10 26.10 -0.03
CA ASP A 550 -11.41 24.67 0.00
C ASP A 550 -12.45 24.37 1.08
N ILE A 551 -12.28 24.96 2.26
CA ILE A 551 -13.21 24.85 3.40
C ILE A 551 -14.57 25.42 3.03
N ALA A 552 -14.61 26.58 2.36
CA ALA A 552 -15.85 27.18 1.87
C ALA A 552 -16.59 26.23 0.92
N ALA A 553 -15.89 25.72 -0.10
CA ALA A 553 -16.49 24.81 -1.05
C ALA A 553 -17.01 23.51 -0.40
N LEU A 554 -16.27 22.96 0.57
CA LEU A 554 -16.70 21.79 1.34
C LEU A 554 -17.95 22.06 2.16
N ALA A 555 -17.97 23.19 2.88
CA ALA A 555 -19.12 23.61 3.68
C ALA A 555 -20.36 23.82 2.79
N GLU A 556 -20.20 24.51 1.67
CA GLU A 556 -21.28 24.74 0.70
C GLU A 556 -21.84 23.43 0.13
N ALA A 557 -20.97 22.49 -0.27
CA ALA A 557 -21.38 21.17 -0.74
C ALA A 557 -22.07 20.32 0.36
N GLY A 558 -21.64 20.50 1.62
CA GLY A 558 -22.31 19.97 2.81
C GLY A 558 -23.66 20.62 3.11
N GLY A 559 -24.02 21.66 2.33
CA GLY A 559 -25.25 22.41 2.43
C GLY A 559 -25.28 23.42 3.57
N TRP A 560 -24.10 23.84 4.04
CA TRP A 560 -23.93 25.06 4.82
C TRP A 560 -23.94 26.27 3.88
N ARG A 561 -24.23 27.47 4.39
CA ARG A 561 -24.08 28.73 3.64
C ARG A 561 -22.82 29.44 4.12
N PRO A 562 -21.63 29.17 3.55
CA PRO A 562 -20.39 29.70 4.10
C PRO A 562 -20.23 31.20 3.82
N ARG A 563 -20.29 31.98 4.90
CA ARG A 563 -19.44 33.17 5.06
C ARG A 563 -18.39 32.80 6.10
N ILE A 564 -17.12 32.93 5.75
CA ILE A 564 -16.01 32.47 6.57
C ILE A 564 -15.30 33.68 7.17
N ASP A 565 -15.43 33.84 8.47
CA ASP A 565 -14.48 34.62 9.25
C ASP A 565 -13.32 33.71 9.66
N LEU A 566 -12.09 34.24 9.62
CA LEU A 566 -10.86 33.50 9.91
C LEU A 566 -10.15 34.15 11.08
N PHE A 567 -9.80 33.36 12.09
CA PHE A 567 -9.08 33.79 13.28
C PHE A 567 -7.85 32.93 13.49
N GLY A 568 -6.71 33.55 13.78
CA GLY A 568 -5.52 32.85 14.26
C GLY A 568 -5.74 32.27 15.67
N LEU A 569 -4.94 31.30 16.10
CA LEU A 569 -5.02 30.72 17.44
C LEU A 569 -3.63 30.51 18.02
N GLU A 570 -3.23 31.27 19.03
CA GLU A 570 -1.91 31.19 19.63
C GLU A 570 -2.03 31.26 21.15
N ALA A 571 -1.34 30.35 21.86
CA ALA A 571 -1.32 30.32 23.33
C ALA A 571 -2.72 30.44 23.97
N GLY A 572 -3.71 29.71 23.44
CA GLY A 572 -5.07 29.74 23.97
C GLY A 572 -5.87 31.00 23.63
N ARG A 573 -5.44 31.83 22.66
CA ARG A 573 -6.10 33.09 22.31
C ARG A 573 -6.36 33.20 20.82
N LEU A 574 -7.51 33.77 20.46
CA LEU A 574 -7.81 34.10 19.06
C LEU A 574 -7.08 35.38 18.64
N LEU A 575 -6.45 35.35 17.48
CA LEU A 575 -5.72 36.49 16.91
C LEU A 575 -6.45 37.04 15.68
N ALA A 576 -6.26 38.33 15.43
CA ALA A 576 -6.50 38.87 14.08
C ALA A 576 -5.63 38.06 13.11
N SER A 577 -6.17 37.69 11.94
CA SER A 577 -5.40 36.98 10.94
C SER A 577 -5.09 37.91 9.76
N PRO A 578 -3.87 38.44 9.63
CA PRO A 578 -3.47 39.22 8.46
C PRO A 578 -2.63 38.39 7.45
N ASP A 579 -2.05 37.24 7.86
CA ASP A 579 -0.88 36.67 7.14
C ASP A 579 -0.95 35.16 6.78
N GLY A 580 -2.13 34.54 6.70
CA GLY A 580 -2.25 33.18 6.16
C GLY A 580 -1.60 32.06 7.00
N ARG A 581 -1.53 32.20 8.32
CA ARG A 581 -1.15 31.12 9.24
C ARG A 581 -2.34 30.19 9.55
N PRO A 582 -2.12 28.88 9.80
CA PRO A 582 -3.10 27.80 9.56
C PRO A 582 -4.17 27.61 10.64
N HIS A 583 -4.19 28.46 11.66
CA HIS A 583 -5.27 28.44 12.62
C HIS A 583 -6.45 29.14 11.97
N PHE A 584 -7.46 28.37 11.60
CA PHE A 584 -8.69 28.90 11.07
C PHE A 584 -9.84 28.38 11.90
N VAL A 585 -10.58 29.31 12.48
CA VAL A 585 -11.89 29.10 13.06
C VAL A 585 -12.89 29.60 12.04
N ALA A 586 -13.43 28.72 11.18
CA ALA A 586 -14.47 29.13 10.25
C ALA A 586 -15.81 29.21 10.98
N VAL A 587 -16.41 30.39 11.07
CA VAL A 587 -17.75 30.59 11.66
C VAL A 587 -18.77 30.74 10.54
N LEU A 588 -19.52 29.67 10.26
CA LEU A 588 -20.56 29.65 9.24
C LEU A 588 -21.86 30.10 9.91
N ARG A 589 -22.61 31.09 9.40
CA ARG A 589 -23.91 31.49 9.98
C ARG A 589 -25.02 31.51 8.92
N PRO A 590 -26.18 30.91 9.18
CA PRO A 590 -27.32 31.02 8.27
C PRO A 590 -27.89 32.45 8.26
N GLY A 591 -28.27 32.94 7.07
CA GLY A 591 -29.06 34.16 6.91
C GLY A 591 -28.34 35.51 7.00
N GLN A 592 -27.03 35.57 7.28
CA GLN A 592 -26.27 36.84 7.25
C GLN A 592 -25.46 36.97 5.95
N ALA A 593 -25.61 38.11 5.26
CA ALA A 593 -24.97 38.35 3.96
C ALA A 593 -23.49 38.75 4.06
N GLU A 594 -23.09 39.40 5.17
CA GLU A 594 -21.80 40.06 5.38
C GLU A 594 -20.93 39.35 6.43
N PRO A 595 -19.58 39.35 6.29
CA PRO A 595 -18.64 38.91 7.33
C PRO A 595 -18.76 39.72 8.64
N LEU A 596 -18.11 39.25 9.71
CA LEU A 596 -18.07 40.01 10.97
C LEU A 596 -17.43 41.38 10.77
N SER A 597 -18.14 42.42 11.20
CA SER A 597 -17.62 43.79 11.24
C SER A 597 -16.36 43.90 12.11
N PRO A 598 -15.50 44.91 11.89
CA PRO A 598 -14.32 45.14 12.72
C PRO A 598 -14.63 45.19 14.23
N ALA A 599 -15.77 45.80 14.60
CA ALA A 599 -16.23 45.88 16.00
C ALA A 599 -16.60 44.50 16.57
N GLN A 600 -17.21 43.63 15.77
CA GLN A 600 -17.52 42.25 16.17
C GLN A 600 -16.25 41.41 16.32
N ARG A 601 -15.28 41.57 15.39
CA ARG A 601 -13.98 40.88 15.46
C ARG A 601 -13.19 41.29 16.70
N ALA A 602 -13.19 42.57 17.05
CA ALA A 602 -12.52 43.08 18.24
C ALA A 602 -13.07 42.49 19.55
N ARG A 603 -14.34 42.04 19.59
CA ARG A 603 -14.94 41.38 20.77
C ARG A 603 -14.50 39.92 20.95
N ILE A 604 -13.87 39.33 19.94
CA ILE A 604 -13.47 37.92 19.90
C ILE A 604 -11.95 37.81 20.08
N ILE A 605 -11.20 38.66 19.40
CA ILE A 605 -9.72 38.65 19.39
C ILE A 605 -9.17 38.95 20.80
N GLY A 606 -8.12 38.23 21.18
CA GLY A 606 -7.38 38.42 22.43
C GLY A 606 -8.01 37.78 23.67
N ARG A 607 -9.23 37.26 23.58
CA ARG A 607 -9.88 36.57 24.70
C ARG A 607 -9.18 35.24 24.99
N PRO A 608 -8.90 34.91 26.27
CA PRO A 608 -8.45 33.58 26.65
C PRO A 608 -9.57 32.58 26.38
N LEU A 609 -9.23 31.50 25.69
CA LEU A 609 -10.09 30.36 25.45
C LEU A 609 -9.83 29.33 26.55
N ARG A 610 -10.84 28.51 26.81
CA ARG A 610 -10.74 27.39 27.75
C ARG A 610 -10.67 26.09 27.00
N TYR A 611 -10.03 25.08 27.57
CA TYR A 611 -10.13 23.72 27.04
C TYR A 611 -11.50 23.13 27.31
N ARG A 612 -12.04 22.41 26.31
CA ARG A 612 -13.25 21.61 26.48
C ARG A 612 -12.96 20.43 27.42
N PRO A 613 -13.97 19.92 28.14
CA PRO A 613 -13.86 18.63 28.79
C PRO A 613 -13.41 17.58 27.77
N TRP A 614 -12.30 16.91 28.06
CA TRP A 614 -11.65 15.96 27.17
C TRP A 614 -11.81 14.55 27.75
N HIS A 615 -12.61 13.71 27.10
CA HIS A 615 -12.86 12.35 27.55
C HIS A 615 -11.91 11.36 26.87
N LEU A 616 -11.16 10.63 27.68
CA LEU A 616 -10.36 9.48 27.28
C LEU A 616 -11.22 8.21 27.47
N PRO A 617 -11.75 7.59 26.41
CA PRO A 617 -12.61 6.43 26.56
C PRO A 617 -11.83 5.20 27.05
N ALA A 618 -12.51 4.29 27.75
CA ALA A 618 -11.92 3.08 28.30
C ALA A 618 -11.12 2.23 27.30
N ALA A 619 -11.48 2.26 26.01
CA ALA A 619 -10.79 1.53 24.95
C ALA A 619 -9.33 1.97 24.72
N LEU A 620 -8.89 3.11 25.27
CA LEU A 620 -7.50 3.58 25.20
C LEU A 620 -6.61 3.05 26.33
N PHE A 621 -7.20 2.38 27.32
CA PHE A 621 -6.52 1.97 28.54
C PHE A 621 -6.17 0.49 28.49
N SER A 622 -5.01 0.15 29.04
CA SER A 622 -4.69 -1.23 29.37
C SER A 622 -5.38 -1.61 30.67
N VAL A 623 -5.96 -2.82 30.68
CA VAL A 623 -6.70 -3.35 31.82
C VAL A 623 -6.16 -4.72 32.23
N ALA A 624 -6.43 -5.13 33.47
CA ALA A 624 -6.02 -6.43 33.97
C ALA A 624 -6.61 -7.61 33.13
N PRO A 625 -5.91 -8.77 33.07
CA PRO A 625 -6.37 -9.94 32.31
C PRO A 625 -7.79 -10.38 32.68
N GLY A 626 -8.58 -10.76 31.67
CA GLY A 626 -9.99 -11.15 31.82
C GLY A 626 -11.00 -10.01 31.67
N GLY A 627 -10.53 -8.77 31.42
CA GLY A 627 -11.39 -7.64 31.08
C GLY A 627 -12.12 -7.83 29.75
N SER A 628 -13.38 -7.39 29.67
CA SER A 628 -14.17 -7.42 28.42
C SER A 628 -14.84 -6.07 28.16
N MET A 629 -14.85 -5.64 26.89
CA MET A 629 -15.48 -4.38 26.47
C MET A 629 -16.95 -4.62 26.10
N ALA A 630 -17.87 -3.85 26.70
CA ALA A 630 -19.29 -3.85 26.33
C ALA A 630 -19.91 -2.48 26.57
N GLN A 631 -20.71 -1.99 25.60
CA GLN A 631 -21.47 -0.73 25.71
C GLN A 631 -20.64 0.51 26.12
N GLY A 632 -19.38 0.58 25.68
CA GLY A 632 -18.50 1.73 25.93
C GLY A 632 -17.75 1.70 27.27
N ALA A 633 -17.89 0.64 28.07
CA ALA A 633 -17.12 0.44 29.30
C ALA A 633 -16.41 -0.92 29.31
N CYS A 634 -15.28 -0.99 30.00
CA CYS A 634 -14.58 -2.25 30.29
C CYS A 634 -15.12 -2.85 31.59
N ALA A 635 -15.49 -4.13 31.58
CA ALA A 635 -15.79 -4.92 32.76
C ALA A 635 -14.55 -5.70 33.16
N ILE A 636 -13.96 -5.38 34.32
CA ILE A 636 -12.67 -5.89 34.77
C ILE A 636 -12.88 -6.74 36.04
N PRO A 637 -12.72 -8.08 35.95
CA PRO A 637 -12.79 -8.95 37.11
C PRO A 637 -11.64 -8.66 38.07
N LEU A 638 -11.94 -8.43 39.35
CA LEU A 638 -10.94 -8.11 40.36
C LEU A 638 -10.42 -9.38 41.04
N GLY A 639 -9.09 -9.56 41.00
CA GLY A 639 -8.38 -10.71 41.57
C GLY A 639 -8.16 -10.64 43.09
N ALA A 640 -7.55 -11.69 43.65
CA ALA A 640 -7.23 -11.77 45.09
C ALA A 640 -5.96 -11.00 45.50
N THR A 641 -5.12 -10.63 44.53
CA THR A 641 -3.86 -9.92 44.75
C THR A 641 -4.00 -8.45 44.39
N ALA A 642 -3.41 -7.57 45.21
CA ALA A 642 -3.30 -6.15 44.93
C ALA A 642 -2.52 -5.91 43.62
N GLY A 643 -2.91 -4.91 42.82
CA GLY A 643 -2.21 -4.59 41.59
C GLY A 643 -2.90 -3.59 40.68
N HIS A 644 -2.25 -3.27 39.56
CA HIS A 644 -2.81 -2.42 38.52
C HIS A 644 -4.03 -3.08 37.88
N VAL A 645 -5.15 -2.36 37.88
CA VAL A 645 -6.39 -2.80 37.25
C VAL A 645 -6.65 -2.02 35.96
N VAL A 646 -6.28 -0.74 35.94
CA VAL A 646 -6.34 0.15 34.78
C VAL A 646 -5.06 0.98 34.74
N PHE A 647 -4.44 1.13 33.56
CA PHE A 647 -3.33 2.05 33.34
C PHE A 647 -3.24 2.49 31.86
N GLY A 648 -2.58 3.61 31.61
CA GLY A 648 -2.51 4.22 30.27
C GLY A 648 -3.64 5.23 30.02
N PRO A 649 -3.80 5.72 28.78
CA PRO A 649 -2.67 5.99 27.89
C PRO A 649 -1.79 7.11 28.47
N TYR A 650 -0.60 7.30 27.91
CA TYR A 650 0.20 8.51 28.13
C TYR A 650 -0.39 9.68 27.33
N ALA A 651 -1.20 10.52 27.96
CA ALA A 651 -1.83 11.70 27.36
C ALA A 651 -0.92 12.93 27.46
N ALA A 652 -0.70 13.63 26.35
CA ALA A 652 -0.02 14.94 26.37
C ALA A 652 -1.03 16.02 26.73
N LEU A 653 -0.72 16.82 27.76
CA LEU A 653 -1.57 17.92 28.22
C LEU A 653 -0.85 19.27 28.08
N PRO A 654 -1.57 20.34 27.71
CA PRO A 654 -1.11 21.70 27.87
C PRO A 654 -0.74 21.99 29.33
N ALA A 655 0.27 22.84 29.51
CA ALA A 655 0.65 23.28 30.84
C ALA A 655 -0.52 24.00 31.52
N GLY A 656 -0.75 23.71 32.80
CA GLY A 656 -1.86 24.29 33.57
C GLY A 656 -2.44 23.32 34.58
N LEU A 657 -3.49 23.77 35.28
CA LEU A 657 -4.18 22.98 36.29
C LEU A 657 -5.30 22.16 35.65
N TRP A 658 -5.35 20.86 35.95
CA TRP A 658 -6.33 19.93 35.38
C TRP A 658 -7.02 19.12 36.48
N ASP A 659 -8.30 18.87 36.26
CA ASP A 659 -9.15 17.95 37.02
C ASP A 659 -9.36 16.67 36.21
N ALA A 660 -9.06 15.51 36.79
CA ALA A 660 -9.26 14.18 36.22
C ALA A 660 -10.37 13.43 36.95
N GLU A 661 -11.44 13.13 36.23
CA GLU A 661 -12.61 12.41 36.71
C GLU A 661 -12.60 10.98 36.14
N PHE A 662 -12.40 9.99 37.01
CA PHE A 662 -12.41 8.57 36.62
C PHE A 662 -13.85 8.06 36.59
N ALA A 663 -14.35 7.74 35.40
CA ALA A 663 -15.66 7.12 35.23
C ALA A 663 -15.55 5.62 35.55
N ALA A 664 -15.62 5.26 36.83
CA ALA A 664 -15.52 3.88 37.28
C ALA A 664 -16.53 3.56 38.39
N TRP A 665 -17.04 2.33 38.44
CA TRP A 665 -17.97 1.87 39.47
C TRP A 665 -17.91 0.35 39.64
N LEU A 666 -18.34 -0.16 40.80
CA LEU A 666 -18.44 -1.60 41.04
C LEU A 666 -19.79 -2.15 40.59
N GLU A 667 -19.79 -3.27 39.89
CA GLU A 667 -21.00 -4.02 39.53
C GLU A 667 -21.31 -5.05 40.63
N GLU A 668 -22.54 -5.05 41.16
CA GLU A 668 -22.95 -5.98 42.21
C GLU A 668 -23.22 -7.38 41.65
N VAL A 669 -22.60 -8.39 42.26
CA VAL A 669 -22.95 -9.80 42.06
C VAL A 669 -23.59 -10.32 43.34
N THR A 670 -24.91 -10.16 43.45
CA THR A 670 -25.78 -10.63 44.57
C THR A 670 -25.41 -10.12 45.97
N PRO A 671 -26.40 -9.85 46.86
CA PRO A 671 -26.12 -9.33 48.19
C PRO A 671 -25.38 -10.38 49.02
N ARG A 672 -24.07 -10.21 49.20
CA ARG A 672 -23.27 -10.92 50.21
C ARG A 672 -23.28 -10.09 51.51
N PRO A 673 -23.19 -10.73 52.69
CA PRO A 673 -23.15 -10.02 53.97
C PRO A 673 -21.96 -9.04 54.02
N ALA A 674 -22.13 -7.95 54.78
CA ALA A 674 -21.28 -6.76 54.87
C ALA A 674 -19.77 -7.06 54.88
N MET A 675 -19.19 -7.15 53.68
CA MET A 675 -17.75 -7.10 53.47
C MET A 675 -17.32 -5.63 53.48
N PRO A 676 -16.12 -5.29 54.00
CA PRO A 676 -15.60 -3.93 53.90
C PRO A 676 -15.53 -3.47 52.45
N ALA A 677 -15.71 -2.17 52.24
CA ALA A 677 -15.56 -1.54 50.93
C ALA A 677 -14.14 -1.80 50.40
N PRO A 678 -13.98 -2.30 49.16
CA PRO A 678 -12.68 -2.49 48.55
C PRO A 678 -11.98 -1.14 48.42
N GLU A 679 -10.69 -1.14 48.74
CA GLU A 679 -9.85 0.04 48.61
C GLU A 679 -9.18 0.07 47.23
N PHE A 680 -9.25 1.24 46.60
CA PHE A 680 -8.58 1.56 45.36
C PHE A 680 -7.64 2.75 45.57
N ALA A 681 -6.54 2.77 44.84
CA ALA A 681 -5.72 3.97 44.69
C ALA A 681 -5.80 4.47 43.25
N LEU A 682 -6.08 5.77 43.13
CA LEU A 682 -5.97 6.51 41.88
C LEU A 682 -4.61 7.20 41.84
N ASP A 683 -3.94 7.12 40.70
CA ASP A 683 -2.62 7.72 40.48
C ASP A 683 -2.59 8.39 39.10
N ILE A 684 -2.06 9.60 39.06
CA ILE A 684 -1.69 10.32 37.83
C ILE A 684 -0.18 10.46 37.81
N TYR A 685 0.47 9.81 36.85
CA TYR A 685 1.91 9.71 36.77
C TYR A 685 2.47 10.41 35.54
N GLY A 686 3.42 11.32 35.72
CA GLY A 686 4.13 12.01 34.63
C GLY A 686 5.39 11.25 34.19
N ALA A 687 5.53 10.99 32.89
CA ALA A 687 6.76 10.44 32.33
C ALA A 687 7.96 11.37 32.59
N GLY A 688 8.94 10.91 33.36
CA GLY A 688 10.11 11.70 33.79
C GLY A 688 9.85 12.65 34.96
N ASP A 689 8.61 12.74 35.42
CA ASP A 689 8.11 13.73 36.37
C ASP A 689 7.61 13.11 37.69
N GLY A 690 7.44 11.79 37.72
CA GLY A 690 6.96 11.05 38.88
C GLY A 690 5.45 11.19 39.09
N GLU A 691 5.00 10.79 40.28
CA GLU A 691 3.61 10.92 40.73
C GLU A 691 3.20 12.41 40.82
N LYS A 692 2.07 12.76 40.23
CA LYS A 692 1.53 14.13 40.22
C LYS A 692 0.34 14.32 41.14
N ALA A 693 -0.53 13.32 41.21
CA ALA A 693 -1.66 13.32 42.12
C ALA A 693 -2.00 11.88 42.46
N TRP A 694 -2.28 11.64 43.73
CA TRP A 694 -2.62 10.33 44.25
C TRP A 694 -3.71 10.45 45.30
N GLN A 695 -4.68 9.53 45.26
CA GLN A 695 -5.69 9.42 46.30
C GLN A 695 -6.16 8.00 46.49
N ARG A 696 -6.28 7.60 47.75
CA ARG A 696 -6.88 6.33 48.14
C ARG A 696 -8.36 6.49 48.48
N VAL A 697 -9.17 5.54 48.02
CA VAL A 697 -10.63 5.61 48.03
C VAL A 697 -11.21 4.25 48.38
N GLY A 698 -12.03 4.20 49.43
CA GLY A 698 -12.92 3.07 49.67
C GLY A 698 -14.18 3.22 48.81
N LEU A 699 -14.53 2.20 48.02
CA LEU A 699 -15.69 2.26 47.12
C LEU A 699 -16.84 1.36 47.57
N ASP A 700 -17.90 2.01 48.02
CA ASP A 700 -19.22 1.41 48.14
C ASP A 700 -19.92 1.34 46.77
N SER A 701 -20.89 0.43 46.64
CA SER A 701 -21.66 0.24 45.41
C SER A 701 -22.31 1.56 44.95
N GLY A 702 -21.96 2.02 43.73
CA GLY A 702 -22.53 3.22 43.11
C GLY A 702 -21.93 4.57 43.54
N ALA A 703 -20.94 4.62 44.45
CA ALA A 703 -20.25 5.86 44.80
C ALA A 703 -19.27 6.29 43.67
N PRO A 704 -19.24 7.58 43.28
CA PRO A 704 -18.28 8.05 42.28
C PRO A 704 -16.86 8.09 42.85
N PHE A 705 -15.87 7.85 42.00
CA PHE A 705 -14.47 8.12 42.33
C PHE A 705 -14.24 9.63 42.51
N PRO A 706 -13.31 10.05 43.37
CA PRO A 706 -12.96 11.46 43.52
C PRO A 706 -12.29 12.00 42.26
N VAL A 707 -12.42 13.31 42.07
CA VAL A 707 -11.72 14.05 41.03
C VAL A 707 -10.31 14.36 41.52
N LEU A 708 -9.30 13.92 40.77
CA LEU A 708 -7.91 14.23 41.06
C LEU A 708 -7.49 15.52 40.37
N ARG A 709 -6.99 16.48 41.14
CA ARG A 709 -6.43 17.73 40.61
C ARG A 709 -4.91 17.64 40.53
N PHE A 710 -4.34 18.05 39.40
CA PHE A 710 -2.89 18.03 39.19
C PHE A 710 -2.44 19.16 38.26
N GLU A 711 -1.18 19.57 38.42
CA GLU A 711 -0.54 20.53 37.53
C GLU A 711 0.21 19.79 36.41
N ALA A 712 -0.18 20.08 35.17
CA ALA A 712 0.50 19.61 33.98
C ALA A 712 1.60 20.61 33.58
N GLY A 713 2.78 20.09 33.25
CA GLY A 713 3.91 20.82 32.70
C GLY A 713 3.93 20.72 31.17
N ALA A 714 4.54 21.71 30.52
CA ALA A 714 4.67 21.74 29.07
C ALA A 714 5.50 20.54 28.58
N GLN A 715 5.06 19.89 27.49
CA GLN A 715 5.77 18.76 26.85
C GLN A 715 5.84 17.45 27.64
N HIS A 716 5.19 17.35 28.80
CA HIS A 716 5.09 16.09 29.55
C HIS A 716 3.87 15.26 29.13
N ARG A 717 3.94 13.95 29.36
CA ARG A 717 2.83 13.01 29.15
C ARG A 717 2.44 12.36 30.46
N TYR A 718 1.14 12.21 30.67
CA TYR A 718 0.55 11.73 31.91
C TYR A 718 -0.18 10.41 31.69
N GLU A 719 0.07 9.46 32.57
CA GLU A 719 -0.61 8.18 32.63
C GLU A 719 -1.61 8.18 33.78
N PHE A 720 -2.81 7.64 33.55
CA PHE A 720 -3.88 7.57 34.53
C PHE A 720 -4.08 6.13 34.97
N ARG A 721 -4.04 5.88 36.28
CA ARG A 721 -3.96 4.53 36.83
C ARG A 721 -4.97 4.31 37.93
N ILE A 722 -5.51 3.08 37.98
CA ILE A 722 -6.32 2.57 39.08
C ILE A 722 -5.65 1.30 39.59
N PHE A 723 -5.34 1.29 40.89
CA PHE A 723 -4.83 0.14 41.62
C PHE A 723 -5.93 -0.40 42.53
N ALA A 724 -6.09 -1.73 42.57
CA ALA A 724 -6.88 -2.38 43.62
C ALA A 724 -5.95 -2.83 44.75
N GLU A 725 -6.26 -2.49 46.00
CA GLU A 725 -5.42 -2.81 47.16
C GLU A 725 -5.90 -4.05 47.91
N SER A 726 -7.05 -4.00 48.59
CA SER A 726 -7.56 -5.13 49.39
C SER A 726 -9.10 -5.22 49.38
N GLY A 727 -9.65 -6.42 49.59
CA GLY A 727 -11.11 -6.64 49.69
C GLY A 727 -11.90 -6.65 48.37
N ALA A 728 -11.22 -6.53 47.23
CA ALA A 728 -11.81 -6.42 45.90
C ALA A 728 -12.13 -7.76 45.20
N ALA A 729 -11.60 -8.87 45.72
CA ALA A 729 -11.66 -10.18 45.08
C ALA A 729 -13.11 -10.64 44.79
N GLY A 730 -13.36 -11.07 43.55
CA GLY A 730 -14.67 -11.58 43.13
C GLY A 730 -15.72 -10.52 42.84
N ARG A 731 -15.32 -9.24 42.70
CA ARG A 731 -16.15 -8.15 42.17
C ARG A 731 -15.73 -7.80 40.75
N THR A 732 -16.58 -7.08 40.01
CA THR A 732 -16.25 -6.55 38.68
C THR A 732 -16.21 -5.03 38.74
N LEU A 733 -15.09 -4.43 38.36
CA LEU A 733 -14.97 -2.99 38.16
C LEU A 733 -15.42 -2.65 36.74
N ARG A 734 -16.39 -1.76 36.61
CA ARG A 734 -16.75 -1.13 35.34
C ARG A 734 -15.96 0.15 35.19
N PHE A 735 -15.28 0.31 34.06
CA PHE A 735 -14.49 1.49 33.74
C PHE A 735 -14.90 2.06 32.38
N GLY A 736 -15.43 3.28 32.38
CA GLY A 736 -15.87 4.01 31.20
C GLY A 736 -14.81 4.94 30.60
N GLY A 737 -13.77 5.30 31.35
CA GLY A 737 -12.72 6.20 30.88
C GLY A 737 -12.31 7.26 31.92
N VAL A 738 -11.54 8.26 31.48
CA VAL A 738 -11.14 9.42 32.30
C VAL A 738 -11.55 10.71 31.59
N THR A 739 -12.27 11.60 32.27
CA THR A 739 -12.60 12.92 31.76
C THR A 739 -11.68 13.97 32.36
N LEU A 740 -11.00 14.72 31.51
CA LEU A 740 -10.07 15.77 31.88
C LEU A 740 -10.71 17.13 31.68
N ARG A 741 -10.64 18.01 32.68
CA ARG A 741 -11.18 19.37 32.62
C ARG A 741 -10.09 20.35 33.03
N GLU A 742 -9.96 21.45 32.29
CA GLU A 742 -9.14 22.56 32.75
C GLU A 742 -9.75 23.13 34.02
N ALA A 743 -8.97 23.12 35.11
CA ALA A 743 -9.39 23.64 36.39
C ALA A 743 -9.20 25.17 36.41
N GLN A 744 -10.09 25.87 37.12
CA GLN A 744 -9.91 27.29 37.38
C GLN A 744 -9.04 27.49 38.62
N ASP A 745 -8.15 28.47 38.59
CA ASP A 745 -7.69 29.13 39.81
C ASP A 745 -8.93 29.69 40.52
N GLY A 746 -9.21 29.18 41.71
CA GLY A 746 -10.31 29.60 42.57
C GLY A 746 -10.07 30.99 43.16
#